data_AF-A0A0A1X3S0-F1
#
_entry.id   AF-A0A0A1X3S0-F1
#
_cell.length_a   1.000
_cell.length_b   1.000
_cell.length_c   1.000
_cell.angle_alpha   90.00
_cell.angle_beta   90.00
_cell.angle_gamma   90.00
#
_symmetry.space_group_name_H-M   'P 1'
#
loop_
_entity.id
_entity.type
_entity.pdbx_description
1 polymer ?
#
loop_
_entity_poly.entity_id
_entity_poly.type
_entity_poly.pdbx_seq_one_letter_code
_entity_poly.pdbx_strand_id
1 'polypeptide(L)'
;MGNSDSKLNFRKAIVQLTQKNQKIDDTDTQFWDQFWYGHQTTLEDVYALITAAEIRNIRNDNAANLATLCYKAVEKLALAVDNSCRTHVEQQCVLNCVRLLIRILPFIFEDEKWREFFWSSLPTRNTPTPADASEVLRENSPRHTGAQTVPLAQSLINALCDLLFCPDFTVTATRRAGPDKAEELANIDSCEYIWESGVGFAHSPPKNANMEKRRTEILKLILTCFSETMYWTTDQPNRWIAYFTSADNRHALPLFTSLLNTVCAYDPVGLGVPYNHLLFQDTTEPLVEVCLQILIVTLDHDMLLQQQQQIELRRQMQGLTTNSYDDGFGDNLFINYLSRVHRDEDFHFIVKGITRLLNNPLLQNYLPNSTKRLHCHQELLILFWKVCDFNKKFLYFVLKSSDVLDILIPILYHLNYSRADQSKVGLMHIGVFILLLLSGERNFGVRLNKPYTATVPMDIPVFTGTHADLLITVFHKIIATGHQRLQSLFDCLLTVLVNVSPYLKTLSMVASVKMLHLLEAFSTPWFLLSSPNNHHLVFFLLEIFNNIIQYQFDGNSNLVYTIIRKRHVFHAMANLPSDMAGIAKCLRGRKVGKYSIPPVPHSKTAHLTKISGRKLDADGDDEDCESDTESNDKQSETQVENVMSALPAEPGTLKTSLLETPAINQMTERETAHPSFDDLQPPIIDGTSDITQLEQTGRRTPTSQNRNDVSRRSNTSLNSIESNAIPKENQTRLSVATRGSIRMVPSASTEHWTPTPEWIVSWRSKLPLQTIMRLLQVLVPQVEKICIDKGLTDESEILKFLQHGTLVGLLPVPHPILIRRYQANFGTTAWFRTYIWGVIYLRNVGPCIWHDSQVKLFEIQRV
;
A
#
# COMPACT_ATOMS: atom_id res chain seq x y z
N MET A 1 41.70 25.94 0.47
CA MET A 1 41.40 27.25 1.09
C MET A 1 40.24 28.01 0.44
N GLY A 2 39.76 27.68 -0.78
CA GLY A 2 38.72 28.48 -1.47
C GLY A 2 37.24 28.19 -1.17
N ASN A 3 36.88 27.10 -0.47
CA ASN A 3 35.45 26.74 -0.31
C ASN A 3 34.71 27.59 0.75
N SER A 4 35.42 28.13 1.75
CA SER A 4 34.83 28.94 2.83
C SER A 4 34.39 30.33 2.34
N ASP A 5 35.19 30.98 1.50
CA ASP A 5 34.88 32.30 0.95
C ASP A 5 33.70 32.25 -0.03
N SER A 6 33.60 31.18 -0.84
CA SER A 6 32.47 31.00 -1.75
C SER A 6 31.15 30.74 -1.02
N LYS A 7 31.16 29.96 0.07
CA LYS A 7 29.98 29.77 0.93
C LYS A 7 29.55 31.07 1.62
N LEU A 8 30.50 31.92 1.98
CA LEU A 8 30.22 33.24 2.54
C LEU A 8 29.53 34.16 1.51
N ASN A 9 29.97 34.14 0.25
CA ASN A 9 29.34 34.92 -0.82
C ASN A 9 27.91 34.45 -1.08
N PHE A 10 27.69 33.13 -1.17
CA PHE A 10 26.34 32.55 -1.26
C PHE A 10 25.44 33.02 -0.10
N ARG A 11 25.95 32.97 1.13
CA ARG A 11 25.22 33.44 2.32
C ARG A 11 24.89 34.94 2.25
N LYS A 12 25.84 35.78 1.83
CA LYS A 12 25.63 37.22 1.64
C LYS A 12 24.54 37.49 0.61
N ALA A 13 24.53 36.76 -0.51
CA ALA A 13 23.51 36.88 -1.53
C ALA A 13 22.10 36.54 -0.98
N ILE A 14 21.97 35.49 -0.15
CA ILE A 14 20.72 35.18 0.55
C ILE A 14 20.27 36.31 1.48
N VAL A 15 21.19 36.89 2.26
CA VAL A 15 20.85 38.05 3.13
C VAL A 15 20.37 39.22 2.30
N GLN A 16 20.99 39.50 1.15
CA GLN A 16 20.56 40.58 0.26
C GLN A 16 19.13 40.35 -0.27
N LEU A 17 18.74 39.11 -0.58
CA LEU A 17 17.35 38.79 -0.98
C LEU A 17 16.32 39.10 0.13
N THR A 18 16.72 39.09 1.40
CA THR A 18 15.84 39.37 2.55
C THR A 18 15.71 40.87 2.89
N GLN A 19 16.50 41.74 2.27
CA GLN A 19 16.45 43.18 2.55
C GLN A 19 15.11 43.74 2.09
N LYS A 20 14.32 44.28 3.03
CA LYS A 20 12.93 44.69 2.76
C LYS A 20 12.86 45.76 1.69
N ASN A 21 11.92 45.61 0.76
CA ASN A 21 11.62 46.56 -0.31
C ASN A 21 12.78 46.83 -1.28
N GLN A 22 13.82 46.01 -1.27
CA GLN A 22 14.89 46.09 -2.26
C GLN A 22 14.65 45.06 -3.36
N LYS A 23 14.09 45.52 -4.49
CA LYS A 23 14.04 44.70 -5.71
C LYS A 23 15.43 44.67 -6.32
N ILE A 24 15.96 43.47 -6.55
CA ILE A 24 17.21 43.27 -7.28
C ILE A 24 16.89 43.21 -8.77
N ASP A 25 17.73 43.87 -9.58
CA ASP A 25 17.59 43.88 -11.03
C ASP A 25 17.76 42.44 -11.58
N ASP A 26 16.86 42.01 -12.47
CA ASP A 26 16.92 40.69 -13.10
C ASP A 26 18.10 40.56 -14.08
N THR A 27 18.68 41.69 -14.49
CA THR A 27 19.84 41.77 -15.38
C THR A 27 21.19 41.80 -14.64
N ASP A 28 21.20 41.88 -13.30
CA ASP A 28 22.42 41.86 -12.49
C ASP A 28 23.03 40.45 -12.42
N THR A 29 23.71 40.05 -13.49
CA THR A 29 24.33 38.73 -13.61
C THR A 29 25.37 38.49 -12.53
N GLN A 30 26.12 39.52 -12.11
CA GLN A 30 27.14 39.40 -11.07
C GLN A 30 26.53 39.01 -9.71
N PHE A 31 25.34 39.55 -9.40
CA PHE A 31 24.59 39.12 -8.22
C PHE A 31 24.08 37.67 -8.36
N TRP A 32 23.31 37.39 -9.42
CA TRP A 32 22.63 36.10 -9.56
C TRP A 32 23.61 34.93 -9.74
N ASP A 33 24.76 35.12 -10.37
CA ASP A 33 25.75 34.07 -10.60
C ASP A 33 26.38 33.52 -9.30
N GLN A 34 26.26 34.25 -8.17
CA GLN A 34 26.71 33.78 -6.86
C GLN A 34 25.92 32.55 -6.36
N PHE A 35 24.71 32.32 -6.85
CA PHE A 35 23.92 31.14 -6.50
C PHE A 35 24.35 29.90 -7.28
N TRP A 36 24.95 30.08 -8.46
CA TRP A 36 25.16 28.99 -9.43
C TRP A 36 26.62 28.53 -9.53
N TYR A 37 27.57 29.47 -9.47
CA TYR A 37 28.98 29.22 -9.78
C TYR A 37 29.93 29.44 -8.59
N GLY A 38 31.15 28.91 -8.71
CA GLY A 38 32.24 29.19 -7.78
C GLY A 38 32.16 28.48 -6.41
N HIS A 39 31.16 27.63 -6.18
CA HIS A 39 31.00 26.84 -4.95
C HIS A 39 30.49 25.42 -5.21
N GLN A 40 30.76 24.54 -4.25
CA GLN A 40 30.26 23.16 -4.20
C GLN A 40 29.41 22.95 -2.94
N THR A 41 28.32 23.71 -2.84
CA THR A 41 27.43 23.67 -1.68
C THR A 41 26.60 22.39 -1.73
N THR A 42 26.74 21.52 -0.74
CA THR A 42 25.95 20.29 -0.62
C THR A 42 24.50 20.60 -0.24
N LEU A 43 23.58 19.63 -0.38
CA LEU A 43 22.20 19.84 0.06
C LEU A 43 22.13 20.18 1.56
N GLU A 44 22.94 19.52 2.40
CA GLU A 44 23.03 19.82 3.83
C GLU A 44 23.51 21.26 4.09
N ASP A 45 24.51 21.72 3.34
CA ASP A 45 24.97 23.10 3.41
C ASP A 45 23.85 24.09 3.04
N VAL A 46 23.03 23.80 2.02
CA VAL A 46 21.89 24.66 1.64
C VAL A 46 20.88 24.76 2.80
N TYR A 47 20.57 23.66 3.47
CA TYR A 47 19.67 23.66 4.63
C TYR A 47 20.25 24.41 5.83
N ALA A 48 21.57 24.34 6.03
CA ALA A 48 22.26 25.08 7.09
C ALA A 48 22.37 26.59 6.79
N LEU A 49 22.55 26.96 5.52
CA LEU A 49 22.77 28.35 5.10
C LEU A 49 21.47 29.13 4.82
N ILE A 50 20.36 28.44 4.57
CA ILE A 50 19.05 29.05 4.27
C ILE A 50 17.98 28.57 5.26
N THR A 51 17.64 29.44 6.20
CA THR A 51 16.64 29.13 7.23
C THR A 51 15.20 29.23 6.70
N ALA A 52 14.27 28.52 7.33
CA ALA A 52 12.86 28.55 6.96
C ALA A 52 12.23 29.95 7.15
N ALA A 53 12.68 30.70 8.16
CA ALA A 53 12.23 32.05 8.42
C ALA A 53 12.65 33.01 7.29
N GLU A 54 13.89 32.88 6.79
CA GLU A 54 14.37 33.70 5.67
C GLU A 54 13.58 33.43 4.40
N ILE A 55 13.30 32.17 4.05
CA ILE A 55 12.52 31.85 2.85
C ILE A 55 11.12 32.45 2.93
N ARG A 56 10.46 32.36 4.10
CA ARG A 56 9.15 33.00 4.32
C ARG A 56 9.23 34.52 4.26
N ASN A 57 10.29 35.13 4.78
CA ASN A 57 10.51 36.57 4.66
C ASN A 57 10.68 36.99 3.20
N ILE A 58 11.47 36.26 2.39
CA ILE A 58 11.60 36.56 0.96
C ILE A 58 10.25 36.37 0.27
N ARG A 59 9.52 35.29 0.54
CA ARG A 59 8.20 35.01 -0.06
C ARG A 59 7.17 36.11 0.25
N ASN A 60 7.11 36.56 1.50
CA ASN A 60 6.07 37.47 1.97
C ASN A 60 6.42 38.95 1.73
N ASP A 61 7.68 39.34 1.97
CA ASP A 61 8.11 40.74 1.93
C ASP A 61 8.80 41.10 0.61
N ASN A 62 9.43 40.15 -0.09
CA ASN A 62 10.20 40.38 -1.32
C ASN A 62 9.84 39.38 -2.44
N ALA A 63 8.53 39.18 -2.68
CA ALA A 63 8.01 38.17 -3.62
C ALA A 63 8.63 38.26 -5.03
N ALA A 64 8.91 39.47 -5.53
CA ALA A 64 9.55 39.66 -6.83
C ALA A 64 10.96 39.04 -6.90
N ASN A 65 11.76 39.15 -5.83
CA ASN A 65 13.10 38.55 -5.77
C ASN A 65 13.02 37.03 -5.74
N LEU A 66 12.04 36.46 -5.02
CA LEU A 66 11.81 35.02 -5.01
C LEU A 66 11.40 34.50 -6.39
N ALA A 67 10.49 35.21 -7.07
CA ALA A 67 10.07 34.89 -8.42
C ALA A 67 11.27 34.90 -9.38
N THR A 68 12.08 35.97 -9.36
CA THR A 68 13.31 36.06 -10.18
C THR A 68 14.28 34.94 -9.87
N LEU A 69 14.49 34.59 -8.60
CA LEU A 69 15.36 33.47 -8.21
C LEU A 69 14.89 32.14 -8.80
N CYS A 70 13.58 31.86 -8.75
CA CYS A 70 12.99 30.68 -9.37
C CYS A 70 13.14 30.70 -10.89
N TYR A 71 12.84 31.82 -11.55
CA TYR A 71 13.02 31.97 -13.00
C TYR A 71 14.46 31.73 -13.42
N LYS A 72 15.43 32.34 -12.72
CA LYS A 72 16.86 32.18 -13.00
C LYS A 72 17.33 30.75 -12.77
N ALA A 73 16.86 30.07 -11.72
CA ALA A 73 17.20 28.67 -11.50
C ALA A 73 16.71 27.76 -12.64
N VAL A 74 15.46 27.94 -13.10
CA VAL A 74 14.92 27.17 -14.23
C VAL A 74 15.61 27.54 -15.55
N GLU A 75 15.89 28.83 -15.78
CA GLU A 75 16.66 29.31 -16.94
C GLU A 75 18.04 28.64 -17.00
N LYS A 76 18.77 28.55 -15.88
CA LYS A 76 20.07 27.89 -15.83
C LYS A 76 19.99 26.39 -16.08
N LEU A 77 18.92 25.71 -15.64
CA LEU A 77 18.68 24.30 -15.95
C LEU A 77 18.39 24.10 -17.45
N ALA A 78 17.55 24.94 -18.05
CA ALA A 78 17.26 24.89 -19.48
C ALA A 78 18.51 25.18 -20.33
N LEU A 79 19.30 26.20 -19.97
CA LEU A 79 20.57 26.49 -20.64
C LEU A 79 21.57 25.33 -20.53
N ALA A 80 21.60 24.62 -19.40
CA ALA A 80 22.45 23.44 -19.26
C ALA A 80 21.99 22.31 -20.19
N VAL A 81 20.69 22.18 -20.45
CA VAL A 81 20.14 21.24 -21.44
C VAL A 81 20.55 21.63 -22.86
N ASP A 82 20.40 22.90 -23.23
CA ASP A 82 20.79 23.40 -24.55
C ASP A 82 22.29 23.18 -24.84
N ASN A 83 23.13 23.28 -23.81
CA ASN A 83 24.57 23.02 -23.89
C ASN A 83 24.96 21.55 -23.71
N SER A 84 24.00 20.63 -23.57
CA SER A 84 24.22 19.20 -23.24
C SER A 84 25.04 18.95 -21.96
N CYS A 85 25.04 19.89 -20.99
CA CYS A 85 25.69 19.77 -19.67
C CYS A 85 27.15 19.25 -19.71
N ARG A 86 27.93 19.73 -20.70
CA ARG A 86 29.22 19.13 -21.10
C ARG A 86 30.35 19.41 -20.12
N THR A 87 30.31 20.55 -19.42
CA THR A 87 31.40 20.99 -18.56
C THR A 87 31.12 20.71 -17.09
N HIS A 88 32.16 20.44 -16.30
CA HIS A 88 32.00 20.29 -14.84
C HIS A 88 31.38 21.54 -14.18
N VAL A 89 31.61 22.73 -14.75
CA VAL A 89 31.01 23.99 -14.27
C VAL A 89 29.49 23.98 -14.47
N GLU A 90 29.01 23.56 -15.63
CA GLU A 90 27.57 23.40 -15.91
C GLU A 90 26.95 22.30 -15.03
N GLN A 91 27.62 21.17 -14.88
CA GLN A 91 27.18 20.08 -14.00
C GLN A 91 27.01 20.56 -12.55
N GLN A 92 27.96 21.36 -12.04
CA GLN A 92 27.86 21.94 -10.71
C GLN A 92 26.76 23.00 -10.61
N CYS A 93 26.59 23.83 -11.65
CA CYS A 93 25.50 24.80 -11.75
C CYS A 93 24.13 24.12 -11.65
N VAL A 94 23.91 23.03 -12.40
CA VAL A 94 22.69 22.22 -12.34
C VAL A 94 22.43 21.72 -10.93
N LEU A 95 23.42 21.12 -10.28
CA LEU A 95 23.27 20.60 -8.92
C LEU A 95 22.97 21.71 -7.90
N ASN A 96 23.60 22.88 -8.04
CA ASN A 96 23.32 24.03 -7.18
C ASN A 96 21.87 24.53 -7.35
N CYS A 97 21.38 24.61 -8.60
CA CYS A 97 19.97 24.96 -8.89
C CYS A 97 19.01 23.93 -8.28
N VAL A 98 19.30 22.63 -8.46
CA VAL A 98 18.49 21.53 -7.94
C VAL A 98 18.37 21.61 -6.42
N ARG A 99 19.49 21.75 -5.71
CA ARG A 99 19.53 21.82 -4.24
C ARG A 99 18.80 23.05 -3.69
N LEU A 100 18.95 24.20 -4.35
CA LEU A 100 18.26 25.43 -3.96
C LEU A 100 16.74 25.29 -4.13
N LEU A 101 16.28 24.76 -5.26
CA LEU A 101 14.85 24.56 -5.52
C LEU A 101 14.22 23.53 -4.57
N ILE A 102 14.93 22.44 -4.24
CA ILE A 102 14.49 21.47 -3.22
C ILE A 102 14.20 22.18 -1.90
N ARG A 103 15.04 23.15 -1.50
CA ARG A 103 14.87 23.87 -0.24
C ARG A 103 13.73 24.89 -0.29
N ILE A 104 13.52 25.56 -1.42
CA ILE A 104 12.60 26.71 -1.52
C ILE A 104 11.16 26.32 -1.87
N LEU A 105 10.96 25.38 -2.79
CA LEU A 105 9.63 25.01 -3.30
C LEU A 105 8.61 24.63 -2.20
N PRO A 106 8.95 23.85 -1.15
CA PRO A 106 8.05 23.56 -0.05
C PRO A 106 7.39 24.80 0.57
N PHE A 107 8.15 25.89 0.70
CA PHE A 107 7.65 27.14 1.28
C PHE A 107 6.84 27.96 0.29
N ILE A 108 7.06 27.79 -1.01
CA ILE A 108 6.18 28.39 -2.02
C ILE A 108 4.80 27.71 -1.95
N PHE A 109 4.76 26.39 -1.81
CA PHE A 109 3.51 25.64 -1.70
C PHE A 109 2.72 25.95 -0.41
N GLU A 110 3.29 26.54 0.63
CA GLU A 110 2.54 26.94 1.83
C GLU A 110 1.55 28.09 1.60
N ASP A 111 1.72 28.89 0.53
CA ASP A 111 0.90 30.08 0.24
C ASP A 111 0.13 29.91 -1.08
N GLU A 112 -1.20 29.95 -0.99
CA GLU A 112 -2.11 29.76 -2.12
C GLU A 112 -1.90 30.78 -3.24
N LYS A 113 -1.40 31.99 -2.93
CA LYS A 113 -1.11 33.03 -3.93
C LYS A 113 -0.08 32.60 -4.96
N TRP A 114 0.78 31.65 -4.62
CA TRP A 114 1.83 31.14 -5.49
C TRP A 114 1.40 29.93 -6.33
N ARG A 115 0.18 29.42 -6.15
CA ARG A 115 -0.29 28.19 -6.80
C ARG A 115 -0.19 28.25 -8.33
N GLU A 116 -0.64 29.37 -8.91
CA GLU A 116 -0.59 29.56 -10.36
C GLU A 116 0.77 30.07 -10.86
N PHE A 117 1.70 30.45 -9.98
CA PHE A 117 2.97 31.07 -10.39
C PHE A 117 3.73 30.21 -11.40
N PHE A 118 3.97 28.93 -11.07
CA PHE A 118 4.70 28.02 -11.95
C PHE A 118 3.92 27.63 -13.21
N TRP A 119 2.61 27.72 -13.16
CA TRP A 119 1.72 27.25 -14.23
C TRP A 119 1.18 28.37 -15.11
N SER A 120 1.43 29.62 -14.74
CA SER A 120 1.10 30.80 -15.51
C SER A 120 2.09 30.99 -16.67
N SER A 121 1.55 31.45 -17.79
CA SER A 121 2.33 31.93 -18.92
C SER A 121 3.19 33.13 -18.49
N LEU A 122 4.51 33.01 -18.68
CA LEU A 122 5.45 34.10 -18.49
C LEU A 122 5.05 35.29 -19.38
N PRO A 123 5.01 36.53 -18.86
CA PRO A 123 4.83 37.71 -19.70
C PRO A 123 5.99 37.79 -20.68
N THR A 124 5.72 37.57 -21.97
CA THR A 124 6.72 37.77 -23.01
C THR A 124 7.14 39.24 -22.99
N ARG A 125 8.44 39.55 -22.94
CA ARG A 125 9.00 40.91 -23.02
C ARG A 125 8.58 41.68 -24.30
N ASN A 126 7.87 41.03 -25.21
CA ASN A 126 7.33 41.56 -26.44
C ASN A 126 5.80 41.68 -26.39
N THR A 127 5.22 42.26 -25.34
CA THR A 127 3.90 42.89 -25.51
C THR A 127 4.08 44.05 -26.46
N PRO A 128 3.55 44.02 -27.70
CA PRO A 128 3.66 45.14 -28.61
C PRO A 128 3.07 46.36 -27.92
N THR A 129 3.79 47.47 -27.92
CA THR A 129 3.22 48.73 -27.44
C THR A 129 2.08 49.13 -28.37
N PRO A 130 1.10 49.94 -27.93
CA PRO A 130 0.02 50.41 -28.80
C PRO A 130 0.50 51.13 -30.07
N ALA A 131 1.78 51.53 -30.12
CA ALA A 131 2.43 52.11 -31.30
C ALA A 131 2.73 51.06 -32.40
N ASP A 132 3.03 49.81 -32.02
CA ASP A 132 3.39 48.73 -32.96
C ASP A 132 2.17 48.03 -33.56
N ALA A 133 0.98 48.25 -32.99
CA ALA A 133 -0.29 47.71 -33.49
C ALA A 133 -0.73 48.35 -34.84
N SER A 134 -0.09 49.43 -35.26
CA SER A 134 -0.43 50.18 -36.47
C SER A 134 0.10 49.54 -37.77
N GLU A 135 1.17 48.73 -37.71
CA GLU A 135 1.81 48.17 -38.91
C GLU A 135 1.30 46.76 -39.28
N VAL A 136 0.60 46.07 -38.38
CA VAL A 136 0.17 44.65 -38.59
C VAL A 136 -1.07 44.53 -39.51
N LEU A 137 -1.66 45.63 -39.95
CA LEU A 137 -2.86 45.61 -40.81
C LEU A 137 -2.59 45.51 -42.32
N ARG A 138 -1.35 45.24 -42.77
CA ARG A 138 -1.00 45.33 -44.21
C ARG A 138 -0.48 44.09 -44.92
N GLU A 139 -0.32 42.93 -44.28
CA GLU A 139 0.10 41.72 -45.02
C GLU A 139 -0.82 40.51 -44.77
N ASN A 140 -1.65 40.21 -45.76
CA ASN A 140 -2.43 38.97 -45.88
C ASN A 140 -1.52 37.77 -46.19
N SER A 141 -0.82 37.23 -45.19
CA SER A 141 -0.16 35.93 -45.27
C SER A 141 -0.63 35.01 -44.13
N PRO A 142 -1.13 33.79 -44.41
CA PRO A 142 -1.57 32.86 -43.37
C PRO A 142 -0.37 32.08 -42.82
N ARG A 143 0.49 32.74 -42.04
CA ARG A 143 1.50 32.08 -41.21
C ARG A 143 1.75 32.94 -39.99
N HIS A 144 1.23 32.53 -38.83
CA HIS A 144 1.91 32.57 -37.54
C HIS A 144 0.96 31.96 -36.50
N THR A 145 1.19 30.69 -36.19
CA THR A 145 0.73 30.08 -34.93
C THR A 145 1.24 30.95 -33.79
N GLY A 146 0.33 31.55 -33.02
CA GLY A 146 0.69 32.28 -31.81
C GLY A 146 1.51 31.36 -30.90
N ALA A 147 2.75 31.72 -30.63
CA ALA A 147 3.62 30.97 -29.73
C ALA A 147 2.98 30.97 -28.34
N GLN A 148 2.33 29.86 -27.97
CA GLN A 148 1.89 29.64 -26.60
C GLN A 148 3.15 29.66 -25.72
N THR A 149 3.20 30.58 -24.76
CA THR A 149 4.32 30.65 -23.83
C THR A 149 4.27 29.45 -22.89
N VAL A 150 5.32 28.62 -22.91
CA VAL A 150 5.47 27.44 -22.07
C VAL A 150 5.52 27.85 -20.59
N PRO A 151 4.66 27.29 -19.71
CA PRO A 151 4.70 27.55 -18.28
C PRO A 151 6.03 27.15 -17.62
N LEU A 152 6.43 27.85 -16.56
CA LEU A 152 7.67 27.60 -15.84
C LEU A 152 7.78 26.16 -15.30
N ALA A 153 6.66 25.58 -14.85
CA ALA A 153 6.56 24.20 -14.40
C ALA A 153 6.95 23.21 -15.49
N GLN A 154 6.44 23.43 -16.71
CA GLN A 154 6.75 22.56 -17.85
C GLN A 154 8.22 22.68 -18.25
N SER A 155 8.76 23.90 -18.31
CA SER A 155 10.19 24.12 -18.56
C SER A 155 11.06 23.44 -17.52
N LEU A 156 10.70 23.51 -16.23
CA LEU A 156 11.42 22.84 -15.15
C LEU A 156 11.37 21.32 -15.30
N ILE A 157 10.18 20.73 -15.47
CA ILE A 157 10.03 19.28 -15.60
C ILE A 157 10.76 18.76 -16.85
N ASN A 158 10.63 19.43 -17.99
CA ASN A 158 11.33 19.06 -19.22
C ASN A 158 12.85 19.08 -19.02
N ALA A 159 13.38 20.17 -18.46
CA ALA A 159 14.81 20.27 -18.22
C ALA A 159 15.32 19.17 -17.28
N LEU A 160 14.58 18.84 -16.20
CA LEU A 160 14.96 17.77 -15.29
C LEU A 160 14.90 16.39 -15.96
N CYS A 161 13.87 16.12 -16.78
CA CYS A 161 13.77 14.87 -17.54
C CYS A 161 14.88 14.73 -18.59
N ASP A 162 15.22 15.79 -19.32
CA ASP A 162 16.35 15.81 -20.26
C ASP A 162 17.68 15.57 -19.54
N LEU A 163 17.89 16.23 -18.41
CA LEU A 163 19.09 16.06 -17.59
C LEU A 163 19.20 14.66 -16.97
N LEU A 164 18.10 13.93 -16.78
CA LEU A 164 18.11 12.55 -16.29
C LEU A 164 18.64 11.54 -17.31
N PHE A 165 18.57 11.85 -18.61
CA PHE A 165 19.13 11.04 -19.69
C PHE A 165 20.30 11.73 -20.42
N CYS A 166 20.92 12.72 -19.78
CA CYS A 166 22.02 13.48 -20.37
C CYS A 166 23.34 12.66 -20.35
N PRO A 167 23.93 12.33 -21.52
CA PRO A 167 25.18 11.59 -21.60
C PRO A 167 26.33 12.29 -20.88
N ASP A 168 27.22 11.52 -20.25
CA ASP A 168 28.36 11.96 -19.43
C ASP A 168 27.98 12.76 -18.16
N PHE A 169 26.70 13.09 -17.98
CA PHE A 169 26.15 13.67 -16.76
C PHE A 169 25.39 12.63 -15.92
N THR A 170 24.29 12.07 -16.40
CA THR A 170 23.52 11.06 -15.65
C THR A 170 23.52 9.70 -16.32
N VAL A 171 23.91 9.57 -17.59
CA VAL A 171 24.00 8.29 -18.29
C VAL A 171 25.34 8.16 -19.02
N THR A 172 25.78 6.93 -19.26
CA THR A 172 27.02 6.66 -19.99
C THR A 172 26.79 6.85 -21.48
N ALA A 173 27.62 7.65 -22.16
CA ALA A 173 27.51 7.86 -23.60
C ALA A 173 27.78 6.56 -24.40
N THR A 174 26.86 6.19 -25.29
CA THR A 174 26.94 5.03 -26.20
C THR A 174 27.68 5.40 -27.49
N ARG A 175 28.96 5.80 -27.43
CA ARG A 175 29.67 6.24 -28.65
C ARG A 175 29.74 5.14 -29.72
N ARG A 176 29.26 5.44 -30.93
CA ARG A 176 29.93 5.00 -32.18
C ARG A 176 30.89 6.12 -32.60
N ALA A 177 32.13 5.74 -32.88
CA ALA A 177 33.19 6.64 -33.32
C ALA A 177 32.77 7.46 -34.57
N GLY A 178 32.56 8.76 -34.39
CA GLY A 178 32.26 9.76 -35.43
C GLY A 178 32.47 11.18 -34.86
N PRO A 179 32.78 12.19 -35.69
CA PRO A 179 33.58 13.34 -35.26
C PRO A 179 32.83 14.29 -34.32
N ASP A 180 33.38 14.49 -33.12
CA ASP A 180 33.39 15.66 -32.21
C ASP A 180 32.15 16.57 -32.05
N LYS A 181 31.00 16.23 -32.60
CA LYS A 181 29.73 16.93 -32.33
C LYS A 181 28.99 16.18 -31.24
N ALA A 182 28.93 16.79 -30.07
CA ALA A 182 28.11 16.30 -28.97
C ALA A 182 26.63 16.22 -29.38
N GLU A 183 25.95 15.17 -28.93
CA GLU A 183 24.54 14.95 -29.19
C GLU A 183 23.70 16.10 -28.60
N GLU A 184 22.81 16.65 -29.43
CA GLU A 184 21.78 17.58 -28.97
C GLU A 184 20.77 16.78 -28.15
N LEU A 185 20.57 17.13 -26.88
CA LEU A 185 19.65 16.41 -25.99
C LEU A 185 18.24 16.32 -26.58
N ALA A 186 17.81 17.33 -27.34
CA ALA A 186 16.54 17.37 -28.05
C ALA A 186 16.35 16.20 -29.05
N ASN A 187 17.41 15.55 -29.52
CA ASN A 187 17.34 14.47 -30.52
C ASN A 187 17.65 13.08 -29.94
N ILE A 188 17.92 12.98 -28.64
CA ILE A 188 18.27 11.69 -28.00
C ILE A 188 17.02 10.80 -27.88
N ASP A 189 17.14 9.55 -28.35
CA ASP A 189 16.22 8.50 -27.96
C ASP A 189 16.59 7.98 -26.57
N SER A 190 15.85 8.42 -25.56
CA SER A 190 16.12 8.06 -24.17
C SER A 190 15.83 6.59 -23.86
N CYS A 191 15.18 5.85 -24.77
CA CYS A 191 15.02 4.39 -24.63
C CYS A 191 16.37 3.65 -24.73
N GLU A 192 17.38 4.22 -25.39
CA GLU A 192 18.73 3.64 -25.44
C GLU A 192 19.49 3.78 -24.10
N TYR A 193 19.02 4.66 -23.22
CA TYR A 193 19.70 5.08 -21.99
C TYR A 193 18.97 4.62 -20.71
N ILE A 194 18.14 3.57 -20.80
CA ILE A 194 17.47 2.98 -19.63
C ILE A 194 18.50 2.51 -18.59
N TRP A 195 18.25 2.83 -17.31
CA TRP A 195 19.28 2.77 -16.27
C TRP A 195 19.65 1.36 -15.79
N GLU A 196 18.75 0.39 -15.97
CA GLU A 196 18.89 -0.95 -15.42
C GLU A 196 18.05 -1.94 -16.26
N SER A 197 18.55 -3.17 -16.43
CA SER A 197 17.82 -4.22 -17.15
C SER A 197 16.60 -4.72 -16.36
N GLY A 198 15.60 -5.25 -17.09
CA GLY A 198 14.35 -5.71 -16.52
C GLY A 198 13.21 -5.64 -17.55
N VAL A 199 12.07 -5.12 -17.11
CA VAL A 199 10.89 -4.94 -17.97
C VAL A 199 11.26 -4.06 -19.16
N GLY A 200 10.97 -4.52 -20.37
CA GLY A 200 11.16 -3.74 -21.60
C GLY A 200 12.61 -3.41 -21.98
N PHE A 201 13.62 -3.88 -21.23
CA PHE A 201 15.03 -3.56 -21.50
C PHE A 201 15.98 -4.66 -21.04
N ALA A 202 16.83 -5.16 -21.93
CA ALA A 202 17.59 -6.39 -21.69
C ALA A 202 19.00 -6.20 -21.11
N HIS A 203 19.56 -4.99 -21.15
CA HIS A 203 21.00 -4.79 -20.89
C HIS A 203 21.21 -3.72 -19.81
N SER A 204 22.00 -4.02 -18.79
CA SER A 204 22.35 -3.01 -17.79
C SER A 204 23.57 -2.21 -18.23
N PRO A 205 23.52 -0.87 -18.26
CA PRO A 205 24.70 -0.05 -18.50
C PRO A 205 25.71 -0.19 -17.33
N PRO A 206 26.99 0.15 -17.53
CA PRO A 206 27.98 0.15 -16.45
C PRO A 206 27.56 1.07 -15.29
N LYS A 207 27.62 0.57 -14.06
CA LYS A 207 27.26 1.36 -12.87
C LYS A 207 28.27 2.47 -12.63
N ASN A 208 27.77 3.66 -12.29
CA ASN A 208 28.58 4.83 -11.96
C ASN A 208 27.97 5.57 -10.76
N ALA A 209 28.66 5.50 -9.62
CA ALA A 209 28.22 6.07 -8.36
C ALA A 209 27.94 7.59 -8.42
N ASN A 210 28.68 8.35 -9.23
CA ASN A 210 28.46 9.78 -9.38
C ASN A 210 27.19 10.07 -10.19
N MET A 211 26.95 9.29 -11.25
CA MET A 211 25.71 9.39 -12.04
C MET A 211 24.48 9.03 -11.19
N GLU A 212 24.56 7.98 -10.37
CA GLU A 212 23.48 7.59 -9.44
C GLU A 212 23.17 8.69 -8.42
N LYS A 213 24.20 9.31 -7.83
CA LYS A 213 24.04 10.46 -6.93
C LYS A 213 23.34 11.63 -7.62
N ARG A 214 23.74 11.97 -8.85
CA ARG A 214 23.12 13.05 -9.63
C ARG A 214 21.67 12.75 -9.99
N ARG A 215 21.36 11.53 -10.43
CA ARG A 215 19.96 11.07 -10.65
C ARG A 215 19.14 11.21 -9.38
N THR A 216 19.69 10.79 -8.24
CA THR A 216 19.02 10.88 -6.93
C THR A 216 18.65 12.32 -6.59
N GLU A 217 19.56 13.28 -6.76
CA GLU A 217 19.28 14.69 -6.47
C GLU A 217 18.22 15.29 -7.42
N ILE A 218 18.29 14.98 -8.72
CA ILE A 218 17.28 15.44 -9.69
C ILE A 218 15.90 14.85 -9.37
N LEU A 219 15.83 13.55 -9.06
CA LEU A 219 14.59 12.89 -8.67
C LEU A 219 14.03 13.45 -7.34
N LYS A 220 14.89 13.84 -6.39
CA LYS A 220 14.44 14.53 -5.16
C LYS A 220 13.77 15.87 -5.46
N LEU A 221 14.26 16.63 -6.46
CA LEU A 221 13.57 17.84 -6.89
C LEU A 221 12.23 17.54 -7.55
N ILE A 222 12.16 16.52 -8.42
CA ILE A 222 10.89 16.08 -9.03
C ILE A 222 9.88 15.67 -7.94
N LEU A 223 10.30 14.89 -6.94
CA LEU A 223 9.47 14.53 -5.79
C LEU A 223 9.05 15.75 -4.97
N THR A 224 9.93 16.75 -4.84
CA THR A 224 9.60 18.03 -4.21
C THR A 224 8.48 18.73 -4.97
N CYS A 225 8.51 18.80 -6.30
CA CYS A 225 7.43 19.37 -7.10
C CYS A 225 6.09 18.64 -6.88
N PHE A 226 6.11 17.30 -6.80
CA PHE A 226 4.90 16.50 -6.55
C PHE A 226 4.28 16.73 -5.17
N SER A 227 5.06 17.24 -4.22
CA SER A 227 4.63 17.45 -2.84
C SER A 227 3.64 18.59 -2.63
N GLU A 228 3.25 19.33 -3.67
CA GLU A 228 2.17 20.34 -3.60
C GLU A 228 0.90 19.79 -2.93
N THR A 229 0.59 18.51 -3.19
CA THR A 229 -0.50 17.75 -2.58
C THR A 229 -0.50 17.75 -1.04
N MET A 230 0.67 17.90 -0.41
CA MET A 230 0.79 17.89 1.05
C MET A 230 0.30 19.18 1.71
N TYR A 231 0.24 20.28 0.96
CA TYR A 231 -0.10 21.61 1.47
C TYR A 231 -1.57 21.95 1.26
N TRP A 232 -2.21 21.36 0.24
CA TRP A 232 -3.61 21.61 -0.06
C TRP A 232 -4.30 20.36 -0.60
N THR A 233 -5.50 20.09 -0.10
CA THR A 233 -6.40 19.08 -0.64
C THR A 233 -7.30 19.73 -1.68
N THR A 234 -7.07 19.43 -2.96
CA THR A 234 -7.89 19.91 -4.07
C THR A 234 -8.62 18.75 -4.73
N ASP A 235 -9.83 19.02 -5.22
CA ASP A 235 -10.56 18.09 -6.10
C ASP A 235 -9.90 17.98 -7.48
N GLN A 236 -9.03 18.92 -7.82
CA GLN A 236 -8.26 18.94 -9.05
C GLN A 236 -6.99 18.08 -8.93
N PRO A 237 -6.55 17.47 -10.04
CA PRO A 237 -5.33 16.70 -10.08
C PRO A 237 -4.09 17.58 -9.87
N ASN A 238 -3.04 16.97 -9.36
CA ASN A 238 -1.73 17.56 -9.19
C ASN A 238 -1.10 17.73 -10.58
N ARG A 239 -1.05 18.98 -11.04
CA ARG A 239 -0.60 19.34 -12.39
C ARG A 239 0.84 18.90 -12.67
N TRP A 240 1.70 18.84 -11.66
CA TRP A 240 3.08 18.38 -11.81
C TRP A 240 3.13 16.91 -12.19
N ILE A 241 2.36 16.07 -11.50
CA ILE A 241 2.27 14.64 -11.79
C ILE A 241 1.55 14.41 -13.12
N ALA A 242 0.45 15.13 -13.38
CA ALA A 242 -0.30 15.05 -14.62
C ALA A 242 0.61 15.32 -15.83
N TYR A 243 1.40 16.40 -15.80
CA TYR A 243 2.34 16.71 -16.89
C TYR A 243 3.50 15.71 -16.97
N PHE A 244 4.10 15.34 -15.84
CA PHE A 244 5.23 14.38 -15.81
C PHE A 244 4.87 13.02 -16.41
N THR A 245 3.61 12.60 -16.24
CA THR A 245 3.08 11.32 -16.74
C THR A 245 2.32 11.45 -18.06
N SER A 246 2.25 12.63 -18.68
CA SER A 246 1.52 12.83 -19.95
C SER A 246 2.37 12.47 -21.16
N ALA A 247 1.72 12.43 -22.33
CA ALA A 247 2.38 12.26 -23.62
C ALA A 247 3.28 13.44 -24.03
N ASP A 248 3.12 14.60 -23.40
CA ASP A 248 3.96 15.77 -23.65
C ASP A 248 5.37 15.59 -23.06
N ASN A 249 5.50 14.73 -22.05
CA ASN A 249 6.80 14.29 -21.57
C ASN A 249 7.33 13.15 -22.44
N ARG A 250 8.18 13.49 -23.42
CA ARG A 250 8.85 12.52 -24.32
C ARG A 250 9.63 11.41 -23.59
N HIS A 251 10.00 11.63 -22.33
CA HIS A 251 10.76 10.69 -21.52
C HIS A 251 9.90 9.76 -20.67
N ALA A 252 8.55 9.84 -20.76
CA ALA A 252 7.66 9.10 -19.87
C ALA A 252 7.93 7.58 -19.85
N LEU A 253 8.09 6.95 -21.01
CA LEU A 253 8.39 5.52 -21.12
C LEU A 253 9.77 5.12 -20.55
N PRO A 254 10.89 5.73 -20.99
CA PRO A 254 12.20 5.39 -20.44
C PRO A 254 12.33 5.72 -18.95
N LEU A 255 11.64 6.75 -18.45
CA LEU A 255 11.54 7.03 -17.01
C LEU A 255 10.82 5.91 -16.27
N PHE A 256 9.59 5.56 -16.68
CA PHE A 256 8.82 4.49 -16.05
C PHE A 256 9.64 3.20 -15.97
N THR A 257 10.27 2.82 -17.08
CA THR A 257 11.08 1.62 -17.19
C THR A 257 12.31 1.67 -16.30
N SER A 258 13.05 2.79 -16.32
CA SER A 258 14.25 2.97 -15.50
C SER A 258 13.94 2.95 -14.00
N LEU A 259 12.87 3.62 -13.57
CA LEU A 259 12.45 3.64 -12.17
C LEU A 259 12.06 2.23 -11.69
N LEU A 260 11.22 1.52 -12.46
CA LEU A 260 10.75 0.17 -12.10
C LEU A 260 11.91 -0.84 -12.06
N ASN A 261 12.77 -0.83 -13.08
CA ASN A 261 13.90 -1.76 -13.17
C ASN A 261 14.93 -1.49 -12.08
N THR A 262 15.22 -0.22 -11.77
CA THR A 262 16.15 0.14 -10.68
C THR A 262 15.68 -0.43 -9.34
N VAL A 263 14.38 -0.35 -9.03
CA VAL A 263 13.80 -0.93 -7.80
C VAL A 263 13.85 -2.46 -7.85
N CYS A 264 13.32 -3.08 -8.90
CA CYS A 264 13.16 -4.53 -8.99
C CYS A 264 14.48 -5.29 -9.19
N ALA A 265 15.53 -4.66 -9.73
CA ALA A 265 16.85 -5.26 -9.90
C ALA A 265 17.76 -5.08 -8.68
N TYR A 266 17.44 -4.17 -7.74
CA TYR A 266 18.30 -3.88 -6.60
C TYR A 266 18.50 -5.09 -5.69
N ASP A 267 19.76 -5.38 -5.36
CA ASP A 267 20.16 -6.45 -4.45
C ASP A 267 20.92 -5.85 -3.25
N PRO A 268 20.32 -5.81 -2.05
CA PRO A 268 20.93 -5.23 -0.85
C PRO A 268 22.06 -6.10 -0.28
N VAL A 269 22.18 -7.36 -0.69
CA VAL A 269 23.25 -8.26 -0.23
C VAL A 269 24.48 -8.11 -1.13
N GLY A 270 24.28 -7.83 -2.41
CA GLY A 270 25.35 -7.63 -3.38
C GLY A 270 26.15 -8.91 -3.62
N LEU A 271 27.45 -8.88 -3.29
CA LEU A 271 28.37 -10.03 -3.50
C LEU A 271 28.09 -11.24 -2.59
N GLY A 272 27.10 -11.20 -1.71
CA GLY A 272 26.81 -12.32 -0.79
C GLY A 272 27.74 -12.38 0.42
N VAL A 273 28.66 -11.42 0.57
CA VAL A 273 29.68 -11.42 1.62
C VAL A 273 29.15 -10.73 2.89
N PRO A 274 29.31 -11.33 4.10
CA PRO A 274 28.97 -10.69 5.36
C PRO A 274 29.64 -9.32 5.53
N TYR A 275 28.92 -8.36 6.10
CA TYR A 275 29.38 -6.99 6.39
C TYR A 275 29.82 -6.16 5.17
N ASN A 276 29.50 -6.59 3.94
CA ASN A 276 29.83 -5.87 2.71
C ASN A 276 29.38 -4.39 2.74
N HIS A 277 28.20 -4.14 3.32
CA HIS A 277 27.62 -2.80 3.48
C HIS A 277 28.36 -1.87 4.46
N LEU A 278 29.26 -2.40 5.29
CA LEU A 278 30.14 -1.60 6.16
C LEU A 278 31.45 -1.22 5.45
N LEU A 279 31.88 -2.04 4.49
CA LEU A 279 33.13 -1.85 3.76
C LEU A 279 32.96 -0.95 2.53
N PHE A 280 31.79 -0.99 1.89
CA PHE A 280 31.51 -0.25 0.66
C PHE A 280 30.30 0.66 0.83
N GLN A 281 30.42 1.89 0.35
CA GLN A 281 29.29 2.82 0.30
C GLN A 281 28.32 2.40 -0.80
N ASP A 282 27.10 2.07 -0.40
CA ASP A 282 26.02 1.75 -1.33
C ASP A 282 25.36 3.04 -1.83
N THR A 283 25.69 3.42 -3.07
CA THR A 283 25.10 4.57 -3.76
C THR A 283 23.79 4.26 -4.47
N THR A 284 23.47 2.97 -4.62
CA THR A 284 22.27 2.52 -5.33
C THR A 284 21.04 2.59 -4.40
N GLU A 285 21.18 2.30 -3.11
CA GLU A 285 20.04 2.37 -2.17
C GLU A 285 19.33 3.73 -2.16
N PRO A 286 20.02 4.88 -2.00
CA PRO A 286 19.34 6.18 -2.02
C PRO A 286 18.60 6.45 -3.34
N LEU A 287 19.13 5.96 -4.47
CA LEU A 287 18.47 6.06 -5.77
C LEU A 287 17.19 5.20 -5.78
N VAL A 288 17.29 3.95 -5.34
CA VAL A 288 16.15 3.00 -5.25
C VAL A 288 15.03 3.56 -4.39
N GLU A 289 15.35 4.18 -3.26
CA GLU A 289 14.36 4.81 -2.38
C GLU A 289 13.58 5.90 -3.11
N VAL A 290 14.26 6.84 -3.76
CA VAL A 290 13.57 7.93 -4.47
C VAL A 290 12.83 7.43 -5.71
N CYS A 291 13.38 6.43 -6.43
CA CYS A 291 12.68 5.78 -7.54
C CYS A 291 11.36 5.14 -7.09
N LEU A 292 11.39 4.41 -5.97
CA LEU A 292 10.22 3.79 -5.37
C LEU A 292 9.19 4.83 -4.93
N GLN A 293 9.63 5.93 -4.31
CA GLN A 293 8.75 7.04 -3.90
C GLN A 293 8.08 7.74 -5.08
N ILE A 294 8.82 7.99 -6.18
CA ILE A 294 8.23 8.57 -7.41
C ILE A 294 7.22 7.60 -8.03
N LEU A 295 7.53 6.31 -8.11
CA LEU A 295 6.61 5.31 -8.64
C LEU A 295 5.29 5.29 -7.86
N ILE A 296 5.33 5.20 -6.53
CA ILE A 296 4.09 5.14 -5.74
C ILE A 296 3.28 6.43 -5.82
N VAL A 297 3.93 7.61 -5.88
CA VAL A 297 3.22 8.91 -6.02
C VAL A 297 2.58 9.05 -7.40
N THR A 298 3.29 8.67 -8.46
CA THR A 298 2.77 8.76 -9.84
C THR A 298 1.66 7.74 -10.10
N LEU A 299 1.73 6.55 -9.50
CA LEU A 299 0.67 5.53 -9.58
C LEU A 299 -0.51 5.81 -8.65
N ASP A 300 -0.33 6.59 -7.57
CA ASP A 300 -1.47 7.01 -6.74
C ASP A 300 -2.34 8.05 -7.42
N HIS A 301 -1.77 8.79 -8.36
CA HIS A 301 -2.43 9.85 -9.09
C HIS A 301 -3.30 9.31 -10.23
N ASP A 302 -4.30 8.52 -9.87
CA ASP A 302 -5.28 7.98 -10.80
C ASP A 302 -6.32 9.04 -11.18
N MET A 303 -6.17 9.58 -12.39
CA MET A 303 -7.10 10.54 -13.00
C MET A 303 -8.45 9.90 -13.35
N LEU A 304 -8.52 8.57 -13.46
CA LEU A 304 -9.70 7.86 -13.95
C LEU A 304 -10.83 7.85 -12.92
N LEU A 305 -10.54 7.75 -11.62
CA LEU A 305 -11.56 7.83 -10.56
C LEU A 305 -12.19 9.23 -10.48
N GLN A 306 -11.39 10.29 -10.63
CA GLN A 306 -11.91 11.67 -10.69
C GLN A 306 -12.69 11.92 -11.98
N GLN A 307 -12.22 11.38 -13.11
CA GLN A 307 -12.86 11.51 -14.41
C GLN A 307 -14.17 10.72 -14.50
N GLN A 308 -14.23 9.46 -14.01
CA GLN A 308 -15.47 8.67 -13.94
C GLN A 308 -16.53 9.37 -13.10
N GLN A 309 -16.14 9.96 -11.98
CA GLN A 309 -17.08 10.66 -11.10
C GLN A 309 -17.60 11.96 -11.74
N GLN A 310 -16.74 12.72 -12.44
CA GLN A 310 -17.18 13.88 -13.23
C GLN A 310 -18.05 13.49 -14.43
N ILE A 311 -17.76 12.35 -15.08
CA ILE A 311 -18.56 11.80 -16.18
C ILE A 311 -19.92 11.36 -15.66
N GLU A 312 -20.00 10.67 -14.52
CA GLU A 312 -21.28 10.27 -13.89
C GLU A 312 -22.08 11.49 -13.42
N LEU A 313 -21.43 12.49 -12.82
CA LEU A 313 -22.09 13.74 -12.42
C LEU A 313 -22.59 14.53 -13.64
N ARG A 314 -21.78 14.65 -14.71
CA ARG A 314 -22.18 15.30 -15.97
C ARG A 314 -23.30 14.53 -16.67
N ARG A 315 -23.26 13.20 -16.63
CA ARG A 315 -24.30 12.32 -17.20
C ARG A 315 -25.62 12.41 -16.43
N GLN A 316 -25.58 12.73 -15.14
CA GLN A 316 -26.77 13.07 -14.36
C GLN A 316 -27.26 14.51 -14.61
N MET A 317 -26.39 15.44 -14.99
CA MET A 317 -26.73 16.86 -15.16
C MET A 317 -27.13 17.30 -16.57
N GLN A 318 -26.72 16.62 -17.65
CA GLN A 318 -27.04 17.05 -19.02
C GLN A 318 -27.34 15.87 -19.95
N GLY A 319 -28.63 15.67 -20.25
CA GLY A 319 -29.05 15.05 -21.49
C GLY A 319 -29.18 16.12 -22.56
N LEU A 320 -28.14 16.29 -23.41
CA LEU A 320 -28.16 16.79 -24.81
C LEU A 320 -26.77 17.40 -25.16
N THR A 321 -26.08 16.71 -26.08
CA THR A 321 -25.04 17.16 -27.03
C THR A 321 -24.07 18.30 -26.63
N THR A 322 -22.75 18.05 -26.72
CA THR A 322 -21.82 18.82 -27.59
C THR A 322 -20.46 18.14 -27.72
N ASN A 323 -19.86 18.35 -28.89
CA ASN A 323 -18.57 17.90 -29.37
C ASN A 323 -17.40 18.11 -28.40
N SER A 324 -16.52 17.11 -28.38
CA SER A 324 -15.19 17.10 -27.77
C SER A 324 -14.28 18.15 -28.41
N TYR A 325 -14.18 19.32 -27.78
CA TYR A 325 -13.00 20.16 -27.86
C TYR A 325 -12.18 19.93 -26.59
N ASP A 326 -11.04 19.26 -26.80
CA ASP A 326 -9.76 19.44 -26.09
C ASP A 326 -9.83 20.07 -24.69
N ASP A 327 -9.92 19.22 -23.66
CA ASP A 327 -9.61 19.58 -22.27
C ASP A 327 -8.36 18.78 -21.90
N GLY A 328 -7.19 19.42 -21.92
CA GLY A 328 -5.85 18.85 -21.91
C GLY A 328 -5.41 18.11 -20.63
N PHE A 329 -6.29 17.32 -20.02
CA PHE A 329 -5.95 16.38 -18.95
C PHE A 329 -5.73 14.99 -19.57
N GLY A 330 -4.52 14.78 -20.09
CA GLY A 330 -4.11 13.52 -20.71
C GLY A 330 -4.07 12.33 -19.72
N ASP A 331 -4.19 11.13 -20.27
CA ASP A 331 -4.08 9.87 -19.51
C ASP A 331 -2.72 9.77 -18.79
N ASN A 332 -2.72 9.26 -17.55
CA ASN A 332 -1.49 8.94 -16.82
C ASN A 332 -0.78 7.75 -17.51
N LEU A 333 0.27 8.04 -18.28
CA LEU A 333 0.98 7.04 -19.07
C LEU A 333 1.66 5.98 -18.21
N PHE A 334 2.06 6.28 -16.97
CA PHE A 334 2.69 5.29 -16.09
C PHE A 334 1.69 4.19 -15.70
N ILE A 335 0.45 4.55 -15.39
CA ILE A 335 -0.64 3.60 -15.15
C ILE A 335 -0.94 2.80 -16.43
N ASN A 336 -0.96 3.47 -17.59
CA ASN A 336 -1.16 2.80 -18.89
C ASN A 336 -0.05 1.81 -19.24
N TYR A 337 1.21 2.14 -19.00
CA TYR A 337 2.33 1.23 -19.23
C TYR A 337 2.26 0.04 -18.28
N LEU A 338 2.03 0.28 -16.99
CA LEU A 338 1.91 -0.77 -15.97
C LEU A 338 0.78 -1.76 -16.28
N SER A 339 -0.40 -1.27 -16.68
CA SER A 339 -1.55 -2.11 -17.03
C SER A 339 -1.33 -2.94 -18.31
N ARG A 340 -0.40 -2.51 -19.19
CA ARG A 340 -0.05 -3.19 -20.44
C ARG A 340 1.08 -4.22 -20.30
N VAL A 341 1.84 -4.22 -19.20
CA VAL A 341 2.81 -5.30 -18.92
C VAL A 341 2.08 -6.64 -18.88
N HIS A 342 2.59 -7.64 -19.60
CA HIS A 342 1.89 -8.92 -19.74
C HIS A 342 2.79 -10.13 -19.98
N ARG A 343 4.09 -9.95 -20.19
CA ARG A 343 5.01 -11.09 -20.40
C ARG A 343 5.30 -11.76 -19.05
N ASP A 344 5.26 -13.08 -19.02
CA ASP A 344 5.54 -13.86 -17.81
C ASP A 344 6.94 -13.58 -17.24
N GLU A 345 7.94 -13.33 -18.10
CA GLU A 345 9.30 -12.93 -17.70
C GLU A 345 9.31 -11.60 -16.93
N ASP A 346 8.58 -10.60 -17.43
CA ASP A 346 8.47 -9.28 -16.80
C ASP A 346 7.75 -9.39 -15.45
N PHE A 347 6.67 -10.17 -15.37
CA PHE A 347 5.98 -10.43 -14.11
C PHE A 347 6.86 -11.16 -13.11
N HIS A 348 7.60 -12.18 -13.54
CA HIS A 348 8.53 -12.88 -12.67
C HIS A 348 9.64 -11.96 -12.14
N PHE A 349 10.19 -11.08 -12.99
CA PHE A 349 11.16 -10.07 -12.59
C PHE A 349 10.62 -9.13 -11.50
N ILE A 350 9.41 -8.58 -11.69
CA ILE A 350 8.77 -7.69 -10.72
C ILE A 350 8.52 -8.42 -9.39
N VAL A 351 7.89 -9.61 -9.43
CA VAL A 351 7.60 -10.41 -8.22
C VAL A 351 8.88 -10.73 -7.47
N LYS A 352 9.90 -11.25 -8.17
CA LYS A 352 11.17 -11.64 -7.56
C LYS A 352 11.89 -10.44 -6.93
N GLY A 353 11.87 -9.28 -7.60
CA GLY A 353 12.43 -8.03 -7.08
C GLY A 353 11.76 -7.59 -5.79
N ILE A 354 10.43 -7.45 -5.79
CA ILE A 354 9.66 -7.04 -4.61
C ILE A 354 9.84 -8.05 -3.47
N THR A 355 9.72 -9.34 -3.76
CA THR A 355 9.89 -10.42 -2.77
C THR A 355 11.28 -10.43 -2.16
N ARG A 356 12.34 -10.23 -2.96
CA ARG A 356 13.73 -10.15 -2.46
C ARG A 356 13.88 -9.01 -1.45
N LEU A 357 13.37 -7.83 -1.77
CA LEU A 357 13.48 -6.66 -0.90
C LEU A 357 12.62 -6.79 0.37
N LEU A 358 11.41 -7.36 0.27
CA LEU A 358 10.55 -7.62 1.43
C LEU A 358 11.10 -8.71 2.37
N ASN A 359 11.83 -9.70 1.84
CA ASN A 359 12.43 -10.78 2.63
C ASN A 359 13.78 -10.38 3.26
N ASN A 360 14.39 -9.26 2.88
CA ASN A 360 15.66 -8.78 3.44
C ASN A 360 15.73 -8.82 5.00
N PRO A 361 14.73 -8.34 5.77
CA PRO A 361 14.76 -8.42 7.23
C PRO A 361 14.56 -9.83 7.80
N LEU A 362 14.14 -10.80 6.97
CA LEU A 362 13.84 -12.18 7.40
C LEU A 362 15.00 -13.14 7.21
N LEU A 363 16.03 -12.74 6.46
CA LEU A 363 17.20 -13.57 6.22
C LEU A 363 17.96 -13.79 7.53
N GLN A 364 17.95 -15.03 8.01
CA GLN A 364 18.74 -15.44 9.15
C GLN A 364 20.17 -15.71 8.70
N ASN A 365 21.11 -14.92 9.23
CA ASN A 365 22.52 -15.21 9.12
C ASN A 365 23.06 -15.58 10.49
N TYR A 366 23.98 -16.55 10.55
CA TYR A 366 24.69 -16.93 11.78
C TYR A 366 25.46 -15.75 12.39
N LEU A 367 25.80 -14.75 11.57
CA LEU A 367 26.54 -13.56 11.97
C LEU A 367 25.58 -12.37 12.21
N PRO A 368 25.54 -11.79 13.42
CA PRO A 368 24.65 -10.68 13.73
C PRO A 368 25.01 -9.44 12.92
N ASN A 369 23.99 -8.73 12.42
CA ASN A 369 24.16 -7.51 11.60
C ASN A 369 25.07 -7.70 10.37
N SER A 370 25.21 -8.93 9.88
CA SER A 370 26.04 -9.23 8.72
C SER A 370 25.44 -8.74 7.40
N THR A 371 24.12 -8.58 7.32
CA THR A 371 23.41 -8.04 6.17
C THR A 371 22.83 -6.66 6.45
N LYS A 372 22.83 -5.83 5.41
CA LYS A 372 22.17 -4.52 5.44
C LYS A 372 20.67 -4.72 5.62
N ARG A 373 20.05 -3.97 6.53
CA ARG A 373 18.60 -3.97 6.73
C ARG A 373 17.98 -2.80 5.98
N LEU A 374 17.09 -3.13 5.05
CA LEU A 374 16.33 -2.12 4.30
C LEU A 374 15.16 -1.58 5.13
N HIS A 375 14.86 -0.30 4.92
CA HIS A 375 13.81 0.40 5.64
C HIS A 375 12.69 0.94 4.73
N CYS A 376 12.55 0.38 3.52
CA CYS A 376 11.54 0.75 2.50
C CYS A 376 10.38 -0.24 2.35
N HIS A 377 10.15 -1.11 3.35
CA HIS A 377 9.12 -2.15 3.29
C HIS A 377 7.69 -1.60 3.17
N GLN A 378 7.39 -0.43 3.75
CA GLN A 378 6.06 0.19 3.62
C GLN A 378 5.80 0.62 2.18
N GLU A 379 6.78 1.26 1.55
CA GLU A 379 6.73 1.70 0.16
C GLU A 379 6.65 0.52 -0.81
N LEU A 380 7.37 -0.58 -0.54
CA LEU A 380 7.28 -1.82 -1.32
C LEU A 380 5.90 -2.47 -1.26
N LEU A 381 5.26 -2.48 -0.09
CA LEU A 381 3.89 -2.97 0.05
C LEU A 381 2.89 -2.10 -0.73
N ILE A 382 3.08 -0.78 -0.72
CA ILE A 382 2.26 0.15 -1.52
C ILE A 382 2.48 -0.11 -3.02
N LEU A 383 3.73 -0.29 -3.47
CA LEU A 383 4.02 -0.62 -4.87
C LEU A 383 3.36 -1.95 -5.26
N PHE A 384 3.52 -3.01 -4.46
CA PHE A 384 2.89 -4.31 -4.71
C PHE A 384 1.37 -4.18 -4.85
N TRP A 385 0.72 -3.45 -3.93
CA TRP A 385 -0.69 -3.14 -4.01
C TRP A 385 -1.07 -2.46 -5.33
N LYS A 386 -0.38 -1.39 -5.71
CA LYS A 386 -0.68 -0.63 -6.94
C LYS A 386 -0.49 -1.49 -8.21
N VAL A 387 0.54 -2.34 -8.26
CA VAL A 387 0.76 -3.27 -9.38
C VAL A 387 -0.38 -4.29 -9.48
N CYS A 388 -0.82 -4.88 -8.37
CA CYS A 388 -1.98 -5.78 -8.36
C CYS A 388 -3.29 -5.08 -8.74
N ASP A 389 -3.46 -3.82 -8.35
CA ASP A 389 -4.68 -3.07 -8.60
C ASP A 389 -4.83 -2.71 -10.08
N PHE A 390 -3.81 -2.09 -10.67
CA PHE A 390 -3.84 -1.65 -12.08
C PHE A 390 -3.58 -2.76 -13.10
N ASN A 391 -2.97 -3.88 -12.70
CA ASN A 391 -2.69 -4.99 -13.60
C ASN A 391 -3.28 -6.30 -13.07
N LYS A 392 -4.53 -6.60 -13.45
CA LYS A 392 -5.19 -7.86 -13.07
C LYS A 392 -4.48 -9.09 -13.64
N LYS A 393 -3.78 -8.99 -14.78
CA LYS A 393 -2.98 -10.11 -15.32
C LYS A 393 -1.82 -10.46 -14.38
N PHE A 394 -1.14 -9.45 -13.82
CA PHE A 394 -0.12 -9.64 -12.79
C PHE A 394 -0.71 -10.28 -11.53
N LEU A 395 -1.86 -9.79 -11.04
CA LEU A 395 -2.54 -10.39 -9.89
C LEU A 395 -2.82 -11.88 -10.12
N TYR A 396 -3.39 -12.25 -11.27
CA TYR A 396 -3.64 -13.65 -11.62
C TYR A 396 -2.34 -14.45 -11.78
N PHE A 397 -1.27 -13.86 -12.32
CA PHE A 397 0.04 -14.50 -12.44
C PHE A 397 0.61 -14.86 -11.06
N VAL A 398 0.63 -13.92 -10.11
CA VAL A 398 1.08 -14.13 -8.72
C VAL A 398 0.29 -15.27 -8.06
N LEU A 399 -1.01 -15.33 -8.33
CA LEU A 399 -1.92 -16.33 -7.77
C LEU A 399 -1.86 -17.69 -8.47
N LYS A 400 -1.28 -17.78 -9.68
CA LYS A 400 -1.16 -19.03 -10.46
C LYS A 400 -0.08 -19.96 -9.88
N SER A 401 0.98 -19.41 -9.31
CA SER A 401 2.10 -20.15 -8.74
C SER A 401 2.05 -20.17 -7.20
N SER A 402 3.05 -20.75 -6.56
CA SER A 402 3.21 -20.62 -5.10
C SER A 402 3.97 -19.36 -4.70
N ASP A 403 4.37 -18.50 -5.64
CA ASP A 403 5.20 -17.32 -5.38
C ASP A 403 4.46 -16.30 -4.52
N VAL A 404 3.12 -16.30 -4.55
CA VAL A 404 2.29 -15.52 -3.61
C VAL A 404 2.60 -15.84 -2.14
N LEU A 405 3.03 -17.07 -1.83
CA LEU A 405 3.38 -17.45 -0.46
C LEU A 405 4.70 -16.82 -0.02
N ASP A 406 5.63 -16.59 -0.94
CA ASP A 406 6.90 -15.90 -0.66
C ASP A 406 6.70 -14.40 -0.39
N ILE A 407 5.57 -13.84 -0.84
CA ILE A 407 5.10 -12.49 -0.50
C ILE A 407 4.26 -12.50 0.79
N LEU A 408 3.45 -13.54 1.01
CA LEU A 408 2.62 -13.69 2.20
C LEU A 408 3.45 -13.68 3.48
N ILE A 409 4.58 -14.41 3.49
CA ILE A 409 5.44 -14.55 4.68
C ILE A 409 5.94 -13.19 5.20
N PRO A 410 6.57 -12.31 4.40
CA PRO A 410 7.01 -11.00 4.88
C PRO A 410 5.85 -10.07 5.24
N ILE A 411 4.69 -10.14 4.56
CA ILE A 411 3.50 -9.40 4.98
C ILE A 411 3.11 -9.81 6.41
N LEU A 412 2.96 -11.11 6.66
CA LEU A 412 2.58 -11.63 7.98
C LEU A 412 3.65 -11.36 9.04
N TYR A 413 4.94 -11.39 8.69
CA TYR A 413 6.02 -10.98 9.57
C TYR A 413 5.85 -9.53 10.03
N HIS A 414 5.72 -8.59 9.09
CA HIS A 414 5.63 -7.17 9.40
C HIS A 414 4.36 -6.83 10.19
N LEU A 415 3.23 -7.49 9.86
CA LEU A 415 2.00 -7.37 10.63
C LEU A 415 2.16 -7.88 12.06
N ASN A 416 2.78 -9.06 12.24
CA ASN A 416 3.01 -9.61 13.56
C ASN A 416 3.99 -8.74 14.37
N TYR A 417 5.09 -8.30 13.76
CA TYR A 417 6.12 -7.48 14.40
C TYR A 417 5.58 -6.12 14.86
N SER A 418 4.72 -5.50 14.05
CA SER A 418 4.27 -4.12 14.26
C SER A 418 2.97 -4.00 15.08
N ARG A 419 2.32 -5.12 15.45
CA ARG A 419 1.00 -5.15 16.10
C ARG A 419 0.90 -4.37 17.42
N ALA A 420 2.01 -4.23 18.14
CA ALA A 420 2.09 -3.52 19.42
C ALA A 420 2.40 -2.02 19.26
N ASP A 421 2.86 -1.60 18.08
CA ASP A 421 3.35 -0.26 17.81
C ASP A 421 2.25 0.62 17.17
N GLN A 422 1.77 1.59 17.94
CA GLN A 422 0.75 2.55 17.49
C GLN A 422 1.23 3.55 16.42
N SER A 423 2.54 3.66 16.18
CA SER A 423 3.10 4.45 15.09
C SER A 423 2.97 3.74 13.74
N LYS A 424 2.82 2.40 13.75
CA LYS A 424 2.78 1.54 12.55
C LYS A 424 1.38 1.14 12.13
N VAL A 425 0.35 1.85 12.59
CA VAL A 425 -1.05 1.58 12.24
C VAL A 425 -1.27 1.60 10.72
N GLY A 426 -0.62 2.51 9.99
CA GLY A 426 -0.70 2.55 8.53
C GLY A 426 -0.15 1.29 7.86
N LEU A 427 0.99 0.78 8.33
CA LEU A 427 1.57 -0.49 7.89
C LEU A 427 0.61 -1.67 8.13
N MET A 428 -0.09 -1.67 9.27
CA MET A 428 -1.10 -2.70 9.57
C MET A 428 -2.24 -2.68 8.55
N HIS A 429 -2.72 -1.49 8.15
CA HIS A 429 -3.81 -1.36 7.18
C HIS A 429 -3.39 -1.79 5.77
N ILE A 430 -2.25 -1.32 5.23
CA ILE A 430 -1.79 -1.74 3.89
C ILE A 430 -1.59 -3.25 3.81
N GLY A 431 -0.98 -3.87 4.84
CA GLY A 431 -0.77 -5.31 4.86
C GLY A 431 -2.10 -6.09 4.89
N VAL A 432 -3.07 -5.66 5.70
CA VAL A 432 -4.39 -6.28 5.75
C VAL A 432 -5.18 -6.06 4.46
N PHE A 433 -5.11 -4.88 3.84
CA PHE A 433 -5.76 -4.62 2.55
C PHE A 433 -5.19 -5.49 1.44
N ILE A 434 -3.87 -5.65 1.34
CA ILE A 434 -3.26 -6.59 0.38
C ILE A 434 -3.82 -8.00 0.59
N LEU A 435 -3.89 -8.48 1.84
CA LEU A 435 -4.46 -9.80 2.13
C LEU A 435 -5.96 -9.88 1.77
N LEU A 436 -6.73 -8.81 1.97
CA LEU A 436 -8.12 -8.71 1.54
C LEU A 436 -8.25 -8.85 0.02
N LEU A 437 -7.44 -8.10 -0.74
CA LEU A 437 -7.38 -8.18 -2.19
C LEU A 437 -7.04 -9.59 -2.68
N LEU A 438 -5.98 -10.20 -2.15
CA LEU A 438 -5.57 -11.56 -2.51
C LEU A 438 -6.63 -12.61 -2.13
N SER A 439 -7.28 -12.45 -0.97
CA SER A 439 -8.32 -13.37 -0.51
C SER A 439 -9.58 -13.40 -1.38
N GLY A 440 -9.83 -12.34 -2.15
CA GLY A 440 -10.93 -12.27 -3.11
C GLY A 440 -10.82 -13.28 -4.26
N GLU A 441 -9.68 -13.97 -4.38
CA GLU A 441 -9.41 -14.95 -5.42
C GLU A 441 -9.26 -16.37 -4.86
N ARG A 442 -10.00 -17.32 -5.45
CA ARG A 442 -10.00 -18.74 -5.04
C ARG A 442 -8.60 -19.34 -4.96
N ASN A 443 -7.75 -19.01 -5.94
CA ASN A 443 -6.39 -19.57 -6.01
C ASN A 443 -5.58 -19.25 -4.76
N PHE A 444 -5.74 -18.09 -4.14
CA PHE A 444 -5.07 -17.75 -2.90
C PHE A 444 -5.42 -18.74 -1.78
N GLY A 445 -6.72 -18.95 -1.54
CA GLY A 445 -7.21 -19.90 -0.53
C GLY A 445 -6.72 -21.34 -0.77
N VAL A 446 -6.65 -21.76 -2.03
CA VAL A 446 -6.11 -23.09 -2.39
C VAL A 446 -4.61 -23.18 -2.07
N ARG A 447 -3.81 -22.15 -2.40
CA ARG A 447 -2.35 -22.14 -2.18
C ARG A 447 -1.96 -22.13 -0.72
N LEU A 448 -2.80 -21.58 0.17
CA LEU A 448 -2.55 -21.58 1.61
C LEU A 448 -2.39 -22.98 2.22
N ASN A 449 -2.89 -24.04 1.55
CA ASN A 449 -2.72 -25.42 2.00
C ASN A 449 -1.28 -25.97 1.84
N LYS A 450 -0.37 -25.23 1.18
CA LYS A 450 1.04 -25.66 1.08
C LYS A 450 1.66 -25.74 2.48
N PRO A 451 2.45 -26.78 2.81
CA PRO A 451 3.15 -26.86 4.09
C PRO A 451 4.00 -25.62 4.34
N TYR A 452 3.94 -25.10 5.57
CA TYR A 452 4.79 -24.00 6.00
C TYR A 452 6.10 -24.57 6.55
N THR A 453 7.20 -24.32 5.84
CA THR A 453 8.53 -24.84 6.19
C THR A 453 9.55 -23.74 6.52
N ALA A 454 9.17 -22.47 6.38
CA ALA A 454 10.10 -21.37 6.58
C ALA A 454 10.41 -21.18 8.06
N THR A 455 11.69 -21.01 8.40
CA THR A 455 12.17 -20.74 9.76
C THR A 455 12.31 -19.24 9.98
N VAL A 456 11.21 -18.50 9.83
CA VAL A 456 11.21 -17.07 10.12
C VAL A 456 11.07 -16.88 11.64
N PRO A 457 11.94 -16.10 12.29
CA PRO A 457 11.85 -15.84 13.73
C PRO A 457 10.65 -14.92 14.01
N MET A 458 9.47 -15.51 14.08
CA MET A 458 8.25 -14.83 14.47
C MET A 458 7.94 -15.17 15.93
N ASP A 459 7.53 -14.16 16.69
CA ASP A 459 6.91 -14.38 17.99
C ASP A 459 5.52 -15.01 17.78
N ILE A 460 5.47 -16.32 17.54
CA ILE A 460 4.28 -17.18 17.41
C ILE A 460 4.57 -18.55 18.03
N PRO A 461 3.56 -19.29 18.51
CA PRO A 461 3.77 -20.66 18.98
C PRO A 461 4.34 -21.54 17.87
N VAL A 462 5.23 -22.47 18.22
CA VAL A 462 5.71 -23.49 17.27
C VAL A 462 4.54 -24.38 16.86
N PHE A 463 4.36 -24.56 15.57
CA PHE A 463 3.36 -25.47 15.01
C PHE A 463 3.91 -26.14 13.75
N THR A 464 3.37 -27.31 13.44
CA THR A 464 3.56 -27.98 12.15
C THR A 464 2.24 -27.90 11.41
N GLY A 465 2.25 -27.25 10.24
CA GLY A 465 1.02 -26.99 9.49
C GLY A 465 1.28 -26.31 8.16
N THR A 466 0.27 -25.62 7.68
CA THR A 466 0.21 -24.97 6.38
C THR A 466 0.36 -23.45 6.50
N HIS A 467 0.43 -22.75 5.37
CA HIS A 467 0.41 -21.28 5.37
C HIS A 467 -0.94 -20.72 5.88
N ALA A 468 -2.03 -21.49 5.78
CA ALA A 468 -3.31 -21.14 6.41
C ALA A 468 -3.19 -21.07 7.93
N ASP A 469 -2.46 -22.01 8.54
CA ASP A 469 -2.23 -22.02 9.99
C ASP A 469 -1.40 -20.82 10.44
N LEU A 470 -0.39 -20.43 9.65
CA LEU A 470 0.39 -19.21 9.89
C LEU A 470 -0.51 -17.97 9.85
N LEU A 471 -1.32 -17.84 8.80
CA LEU A 471 -2.25 -16.71 8.62
C LEU A 471 -3.20 -16.59 9.82
N ILE A 472 -3.86 -17.68 10.20
CA ILE A 472 -4.79 -17.71 11.34
C ILE A 472 -4.08 -17.37 12.65
N THR A 473 -2.87 -17.89 12.86
CA THR A 473 -2.10 -17.66 14.09
C THR A 473 -1.67 -16.20 14.22
N VAL A 474 -1.22 -15.57 13.13
CA VAL A 474 -0.85 -14.15 13.11
C VAL A 474 -2.09 -13.27 13.30
N PHE A 475 -3.19 -13.55 12.61
CA PHE A 475 -4.43 -12.79 12.74
C PHE A 475 -5.01 -12.89 14.16
N HIS A 476 -4.99 -14.08 14.76
CA HIS A 476 -5.33 -14.27 16.16
C HIS A 476 -4.50 -13.36 17.06
N LYS A 477 -3.18 -13.33 16.87
CA LYS A 477 -2.27 -12.56 17.71
C LYS A 477 -2.49 -11.05 17.56
N ILE A 478 -2.74 -10.57 16.35
CA ILE A 478 -3.12 -9.18 16.08
C ILE A 478 -4.41 -8.81 16.82
N ILE A 479 -5.44 -9.65 16.73
CA ILE A 479 -6.74 -9.40 17.37
C ILE A 479 -6.63 -9.48 18.90
N ALA A 480 -5.89 -10.46 19.41
CA ALA A 480 -5.84 -10.77 20.84
C ALA A 480 -4.87 -9.90 21.65
N THR A 481 -3.76 -9.49 21.03
CA THR A 481 -2.66 -8.78 21.71
C THR A 481 -2.32 -7.43 21.10
N GLY A 482 -2.95 -7.07 19.98
CA GLY A 482 -2.75 -5.79 19.32
C GLY A 482 -3.33 -4.61 20.11
N HIS A 483 -2.90 -3.40 19.76
CA HIS A 483 -3.39 -2.19 20.41
C HIS A 483 -4.83 -1.81 19.95
N GLN A 484 -5.52 -0.98 20.72
CA GLN A 484 -6.95 -0.64 20.48
C GLN A 484 -7.25 -0.03 19.10
N ARG A 485 -6.34 0.75 18.51
CA ARG A 485 -6.54 1.30 17.16
C ARG A 485 -6.60 0.23 16.04
N LEU A 486 -6.27 -1.04 16.32
CA LEU A 486 -6.43 -2.13 15.34
C LEU A 486 -7.85 -2.70 15.30
N GLN A 487 -8.75 -2.27 16.20
CA GLN A 487 -10.14 -2.75 16.21
C GLN A 487 -10.87 -2.47 14.89
N SER A 488 -10.55 -1.37 14.20
CA SER A 488 -11.09 -1.05 12.86
C SER A 488 -10.71 -2.08 11.79
N LEU A 489 -9.65 -2.86 12.01
CA LEU A 489 -9.19 -3.89 11.08
C LEU A 489 -9.80 -5.27 11.33
N PHE A 490 -10.53 -5.48 12.43
CA PHE A 490 -11.04 -6.80 12.80
C PHE A 490 -12.00 -7.35 11.75
N ASP A 491 -12.87 -6.50 11.20
CA ASP A 491 -13.78 -6.87 10.12
C ASP A 491 -13.02 -7.30 8.86
N CYS A 492 -11.96 -6.59 8.48
CA CYS A 492 -11.12 -6.93 7.33
C CYS A 492 -10.37 -8.26 7.54
N LEU A 493 -9.77 -8.46 8.72
CA LEU A 493 -9.04 -9.68 9.08
C LEU A 493 -9.98 -10.90 9.04
N LEU A 494 -11.17 -10.78 9.62
CA LEU A 494 -12.14 -11.87 9.59
C LEU A 494 -12.73 -12.08 8.20
N THR A 495 -12.91 -11.03 7.40
CA THR A 495 -13.36 -11.14 6.00
C THR A 495 -12.36 -11.95 5.15
N VAL A 496 -11.06 -11.71 5.31
CA VAL A 496 -10.01 -12.52 4.67
C VAL A 496 -10.16 -13.99 5.05
N LEU A 497 -10.35 -14.30 6.34
CA LEU A 497 -10.52 -15.68 6.80
C LEU A 497 -11.81 -16.32 6.24
N VAL A 498 -12.90 -15.56 6.17
CA VAL A 498 -14.15 -16.01 5.56
C VAL A 498 -13.94 -16.38 4.10
N ASN A 499 -13.30 -15.51 3.32
CA ASN A 499 -13.03 -15.75 1.90
C ASN A 499 -12.21 -17.02 1.65
N VAL A 500 -11.20 -17.32 2.49
CA VAL A 500 -10.35 -18.50 2.30
C VAL A 500 -10.92 -19.78 2.92
N SER A 501 -11.83 -19.66 3.90
CA SER A 501 -12.36 -20.79 4.69
C SER A 501 -12.92 -21.97 3.89
N PRO A 502 -13.62 -21.81 2.75
CA PRO A 502 -14.13 -22.94 1.97
C PRO A 502 -13.02 -23.81 1.33
N TYR A 503 -11.78 -23.33 1.32
CA TYR A 503 -10.66 -23.96 0.64
C TYR A 503 -9.61 -24.55 1.59
N LEU A 504 -9.78 -24.39 2.91
CA LEU A 504 -8.82 -24.83 3.92
C LEU A 504 -9.00 -26.34 4.19
N LYS A 505 -8.12 -27.17 3.63
CA LYS A 505 -8.23 -28.63 3.67
C LYS A 505 -7.87 -29.22 5.02
N THR A 506 -6.83 -28.70 5.66
CA THR A 506 -6.30 -29.28 6.91
C THR A 506 -5.80 -28.18 7.83
N LEU A 507 -6.53 -27.92 8.92
CA LEU A 507 -6.07 -27.05 9.99
C LEU A 507 -5.34 -27.83 11.08
N SER A 508 -4.25 -27.25 11.59
CA SER A 508 -3.58 -27.71 12.79
C SER A 508 -4.48 -27.54 14.03
N MET A 509 -4.15 -28.29 15.08
CA MET A 509 -4.80 -28.13 16.39
C MET A 509 -4.60 -26.69 16.91
N VAL A 510 -3.42 -26.11 16.71
CA VAL A 510 -3.11 -24.74 17.15
C VAL A 510 -4.05 -23.74 16.49
N ALA A 511 -4.14 -23.72 15.16
CA ALA A 511 -5.03 -22.79 14.44
C ALA A 511 -6.50 -22.99 14.83
N SER A 512 -6.94 -24.25 14.99
CA SER A 512 -8.31 -24.60 15.41
C SER A 512 -8.67 -24.02 16.78
N VAL A 513 -7.78 -24.18 17.77
CA VAL A 513 -7.95 -23.60 19.11
C VAL A 513 -7.96 -22.08 19.07
N LYS A 514 -7.09 -21.45 18.27
CA LYS A 514 -7.02 -19.99 18.12
C LYS A 514 -8.30 -19.41 17.52
N MET A 515 -8.88 -20.05 16.52
CA MET A 515 -10.16 -19.65 15.94
C MET A 515 -11.31 -19.71 16.95
N LEU A 516 -11.40 -20.82 17.70
CA LEU A 516 -12.44 -20.98 18.72
C LEU A 516 -12.25 -20.03 19.89
N HIS A 517 -11.01 -19.69 20.21
CA HIS A 517 -10.70 -18.69 21.21
C HIS A 517 -11.23 -17.30 20.84
N LEU A 518 -11.13 -16.90 19.56
CA LEU A 518 -11.75 -15.64 19.09
C LEU A 518 -13.28 -15.70 19.23
N LEU A 519 -13.90 -16.83 18.88
CA LEU A 519 -15.35 -17.00 19.02
C LEU A 519 -15.77 -16.88 20.49
N GLU A 520 -15.08 -17.56 21.40
CA GLU A 520 -15.37 -17.50 22.84
C GLU A 520 -15.25 -16.06 23.36
N ALA A 521 -14.24 -15.31 22.92
CA ALA A 521 -14.05 -13.91 23.31
C ALA A 521 -15.17 -12.99 22.78
N PHE A 522 -15.46 -13.08 21.48
CA PHE A 522 -16.43 -12.20 20.81
C PHE A 522 -17.89 -12.58 21.07
N SER A 523 -18.17 -13.81 21.52
CA SER A 523 -19.51 -14.24 21.89
C SER A 523 -19.89 -13.93 23.34
N THR A 524 -18.97 -13.34 24.13
CA THR A 524 -19.31 -12.95 25.50
C THR A 524 -20.44 -11.91 25.50
N PRO A 525 -21.49 -12.06 26.35
CA PRO A 525 -22.62 -11.14 26.35
C PRO A 525 -22.21 -9.68 26.56
N TRP A 526 -21.22 -9.43 27.44
CA TRP A 526 -20.70 -8.08 27.62
C TRP A 526 -20.13 -7.48 26.34
N PHE A 527 -19.28 -8.23 25.62
CA PHE A 527 -18.66 -7.74 24.39
C PHE A 527 -19.71 -7.47 23.31
N LEU A 528 -20.60 -8.44 23.06
CA LEU A 528 -21.66 -8.31 22.06
C LEU A 528 -22.53 -7.07 22.30
N LEU A 529 -22.85 -6.78 23.55
CA LEU A 529 -23.73 -5.68 23.94
C LEU A 529 -23.01 -4.33 24.10
N SER A 530 -21.68 -4.29 23.97
CA SER A 530 -20.88 -3.07 24.18
C SER A 530 -20.84 -2.13 22.95
N SER A 531 -21.15 -2.62 21.75
CA SER A 531 -21.15 -1.82 20.53
C SER A 531 -22.15 -2.39 19.52
N PRO A 532 -22.82 -1.54 18.71
CA PRO A 532 -23.82 -1.97 17.75
C PRO A 532 -23.27 -2.90 16.69
N ASN A 533 -21.96 -2.87 16.40
CA ASN A 533 -21.35 -3.64 15.31
C ASN A 533 -20.65 -4.93 15.77
N ASN A 534 -20.48 -5.14 17.08
CA ASN A 534 -19.68 -6.27 17.60
C ASN A 534 -20.24 -7.64 17.22
N HIS A 535 -21.56 -7.73 17.03
CA HIS A 535 -22.21 -8.97 16.62
C HIS A 535 -21.75 -9.43 15.23
N HIS A 536 -21.34 -8.53 14.31
CA HIS A 536 -20.83 -8.88 12.99
C HIS A 536 -19.58 -9.78 13.05
N LEU A 537 -18.70 -9.58 14.03
CA LEU A 537 -17.50 -10.40 14.21
C LEU A 537 -17.86 -11.88 14.49
N VAL A 538 -18.95 -12.11 15.23
CA VAL A 538 -19.46 -13.47 15.49
C VAL A 538 -20.07 -14.06 14.23
N PHE A 539 -20.77 -13.27 13.41
CA PHE A 539 -21.27 -13.74 12.11
C PHE A 539 -20.14 -14.24 11.21
N PHE A 540 -19.04 -13.49 11.10
CA PHE A 540 -17.88 -13.92 10.31
C PHE A 540 -17.27 -15.22 10.84
N LEU A 541 -17.08 -15.35 12.16
CA LEU A 541 -16.52 -16.57 12.75
C LEU A 541 -17.42 -17.79 12.53
N LEU A 542 -18.74 -17.64 12.70
CA LEU A 542 -19.68 -18.72 12.43
C LEU A 542 -19.71 -19.12 10.95
N GLU A 543 -19.62 -18.14 10.04
CA GLU A 543 -19.50 -18.38 8.59
C GLU A 543 -18.23 -19.17 8.26
N ILE A 544 -17.08 -18.83 8.88
CA ILE A 544 -15.82 -19.59 8.72
C ILE A 544 -16.01 -21.05 9.14
N PHE A 545 -16.61 -21.30 10.31
CA PHE A 545 -16.85 -22.67 10.77
C PHE A 545 -17.80 -23.43 9.87
N ASN A 546 -18.89 -22.79 9.42
CA ASN A 546 -19.84 -23.40 8.50
C ASN A 546 -19.19 -23.74 7.16
N ASN A 547 -18.40 -22.84 6.58
CA ASN A 547 -17.67 -23.10 5.35
C ASN A 547 -16.74 -24.31 5.48
N ILE A 548 -15.95 -24.39 6.55
CA ILE A 548 -15.02 -25.51 6.76
C ILE A 548 -15.81 -26.82 6.97
N ILE A 549 -16.87 -26.81 7.78
CA ILE A 549 -17.70 -28.00 8.04
C ILE A 549 -18.42 -28.47 6.78
N GLN A 550 -18.92 -27.57 5.93
CA GLN A 550 -19.69 -27.93 4.74
C GLN A 550 -18.81 -28.37 3.58
N TYR A 551 -17.63 -27.75 3.41
CA TYR A 551 -16.80 -27.95 2.21
C TYR A 551 -15.51 -28.72 2.45
N GLN A 552 -14.99 -28.74 3.67
CA GLN A 552 -13.67 -29.30 3.99
C GLN A 552 -13.70 -30.17 5.25
N PHE A 553 -14.83 -30.82 5.57
CA PHE A 553 -14.97 -31.65 6.76
C PHE A 553 -13.87 -32.72 6.87
N ASP A 554 -13.65 -33.46 5.78
CA ASP A 554 -12.81 -34.67 5.74
C ASP A 554 -11.39 -34.44 6.30
N GLY A 555 -10.78 -33.29 6.03
CA GLY A 555 -9.43 -32.96 6.48
C GLY A 555 -9.35 -32.13 7.76
N ASN A 556 -10.48 -31.67 8.32
CA ASN A 556 -10.52 -30.72 9.45
C ASN A 556 -11.00 -31.35 10.77
N SER A 557 -10.58 -32.59 11.04
CA SER A 557 -10.86 -33.30 12.30
C SER A 557 -10.43 -32.52 13.56
N ASN A 558 -9.29 -31.82 13.52
CA ASN A 558 -8.82 -30.97 14.62
C ASN A 558 -9.82 -29.85 14.98
N LEU A 559 -10.38 -29.18 13.96
CA LEU A 559 -11.37 -28.13 14.18
C LEU A 559 -12.67 -28.70 14.74
N VAL A 560 -13.17 -29.79 14.15
CA VAL A 560 -14.39 -30.49 14.59
C VAL A 560 -14.25 -30.94 16.04
N TYR A 561 -13.11 -31.55 16.39
CA TYR A 561 -12.80 -31.94 17.76
C TYR A 561 -12.83 -30.74 18.72
N THR A 562 -12.21 -29.64 18.33
CA THR A 562 -12.20 -28.41 19.15
C THR A 562 -13.62 -27.86 19.35
N ILE A 563 -14.47 -27.90 18.32
CA ILE A 563 -15.90 -27.52 18.37
C ILE A 563 -16.67 -28.39 19.36
N ILE A 564 -16.48 -29.70 19.33
CA ILE A 564 -17.09 -30.64 20.29
C ILE A 564 -16.68 -30.30 21.72
N ARG A 565 -15.38 -30.06 21.97
CA ARG A 565 -14.87 -29.69 23.30
C ARG A 565 -15.45 -28.37 23.81
N LYS A 566 -15.68 -27.40 22.93
CA LYS A 566 -16.21 -26.07 23.24
C LYS A 566 -17.71 -25.92 22.92
N ARG A 567 -18.47 -27.02 22.82
CA ARG A 567 -19.90 -27.04 22.49
C ARG A 567 -20.77 -26.07 23.31
N HIS A 568 -20.41 -25.85 24.58
CA HIS A 568 -21.13 -24.94 25.47
C HIS A 568 -21.15 -23.47 24.96
N VAL A 569 -20.13 -23.03 24.21
CA VAL A 569 -20.06 -21.68 23.63
C VAL A 569 -21.20 -21.48 22.63
N PHE A 570 -21.47 -22.47 21.78
CA PHE A 570 -22.54 -22.42 20.78
C PHE A 570 -23.93 -22.48 21.42
N HIS A 571 -24.11 -23.32 22.45
CA HIS A 571 -25.36 -23.35 23.22
C HIS A 571 -25.61 -22.05 23.98
N ALA A 572 -24.57 -21.40 24.52
CA ALA A 572 -24.69 -20.11 25.19
C ALA A 572 -25.12 -19.00 24.21
N MET A 573 -24.58 -18.96 22.99
CA MET A 573 -24.99 -18.02 21.95
C MET A 573 -26.46 -18.20 21.52
N ALA A 574 -26.90 -19.46 21.37
CA ALA A 574 -28.30 -19.74 21.07
C ALA A 574 -29.25 -19.21 22.17
N ASN A 575 -28.77 -19.12 23.41
CA ASN A 575 -29.54 -18.76 24.61
C ASN A 575 -29.20 -17.36 25.17
N LEU A 576 -28.74 -16.43 24.33
CA LEU A 576 -28.44 -15.06 24.77
C LEU A 576 -29.67 -14.38 25.44
N PRO A 577 -29.49 -13.61 26.53
CA PRO A 577 -30.59 -12.85 27.12
C PRO A 577 -31.14 -11.83 26.13
N SER A 578 -32.46 -11.73 26.01
CA SER A 578 -33.16 -10.78 25.14
C SER A 578 -34.03 -9.79 25.90
N ASP A 579 -34.13 -9.93 27.22
CA ASP A 579 -34.92 -9.06 28.11
C ASP A 579 -34.07 -7.91 28.68
N MET A 580 -34.72 -6.78 28.97
CA MET A 580 -34.04 -5.60 29.53
C MET A 580 -33.26 -5.90 30.82
N ALA A 581 -33.79 -6.77 31.69
CA ALA A 581 -33.12 -7.14 32.94
C ALA A 581 -31.85 -7.98 32.69
N GLY A 582 -31.92 -8.96 31.78
CA GLY A 582 -30.79 -9.74 31.30
C GLY A 582 -29.70 -8.89 30.66
N ILE A 583 -30.07 -7.97 29.76
CA ILE A 583 -29.15 -7.02 29.10
C ILE A 583 -28.43 -6.18 30.14
N ALA A 584 -29.17 -5.58 31.07
CA ALA A 584 -28.59 -4.73 32.11
C ALA A 584 -27.69 -5.52 33.08
N LYS A 585 -27.96 -6.81 33.31
CA LYS A 585 -27.10 -7.69 34.12
C LYS A 585 -25.79 -8.00 33.42
N CYS A 586 -25.82 -8.26 32.10
CA CYS A 586 -24.62 -8.51 31.30
C CYS A 586 -23.68 -7.30 31.24
N LEU A 587 -24.24 -6.09 31.13
CA LEU A 587 -23.45 -4.85 31.11
C LEU A 587 -22.87 -4.46 32.48
N ARG A 588 -23.54 -4.84 33.58
CA ARG A 588 -23.08 -4.56 34.96
C ARG A 588 -21.89 -5.41 35.42
N GLY A 589 -21.58 -6.53 34.74
CA GLY A 589 -20.46 -7.43 35.07
C GLY A 589 -19.05 -6.88 34.80
N ARG A 590 -18.89 -5.56 34.65
CA ARG A 590 -17.64 -4.88 34.28
C ARG A 590 -16.57 -5.05 35.36
N LYS A 591 -15.67 -6.02 35.21
CA LYS A 591 -14.33 -5.92 35.82
C LYS A 591 -13.52 -4.95 34.95
N VAL A 592 -13.18 -3.79 35.50
CA VAL A 592 -12.37 -2.77 34.84
C VAL A 592 -10.96 -3.34 34.60
N GLY A 593 -10.70 -3.76 33.37
CA GLY A 593 -9.41 -4.21 32.90
C GLY A 593 -9.36 -4.08 31.38
N LYS A 594 -8.21 -3.66 30.84
CA LYS A 594 -7.94 -3.55 29.40
C LYS A 594 -8.46 -4.79 28.66
N TYR A 595 -8.90 -4.64 27.39
CA TYR A 595 -9.15 -5.77 26.48
C TYR A 595 -7.95 -6.72 26.53
N SER A 596 -8.06 -7.78 27.33
CA SER A 596 -7.10 -8.88 27.38
C SER A 596 -7.92 -10.13 27.16
N ILE A 597 -7.86 -10.65 25.93
CA ILE A 597 -8.39 -11.98 25.68
C ILE A 597 -7.64 -12.93 26.64
N PRO A 598 -8.33 -13.77 27.44
CA PRO A 598 -7.66 -14.68 28.37
C PRO A 598 -6.56 -15.48 27.66
N PRO A 599 -5.39 -15.73 28.27
CA PRO A 599 -4.36 -16.54 27.63
C PRO A 599 -4.89 -17.95 27.33
N VAL A 600 -4.55 -18.50 26.16
CA VAL A 600 -4.90 -19.87 25.78
C VAL A 600 -4.26 -20.83 26.80
N PRO A 601 -5.02 -21.70 27.48
CA PRO A 601 -4.41 -22.70 28.36
C PRO A 601 -3.53 -23.63 27.53
N HIS A 602 -2.21 -23.59 27.77
CA HIS A 602 -1.30 -24.59 27.23
C HIS A 602 -1.66 -25.95 27.83
N SER A 603 -1.93 -26.94 26.97
CA SER A 603 -1.99 -28.34 27.36
C SER A 603 -0.66 -28.69 28.04
N LYS A 604 -0.68 -28.89 29.35
CA LYS A 604 0.43 -29.53 30.06
C LYS A 604 0.31 -31.02 29.76
N THR A 605 1.20 -31.54 28.92
CA THR A 605 1.44 -32.98 28.84
C THR A 605 1.94 -33.44 30.21
N ALA A 606 1.08 -34.10 30.97
CA ALA A 606 1.42 -34.61 32.29
C ALA A 606 2.34 -35.84 32.13
N HIS A 607 3.65 -35.65 32.25
CA HIS A 607 4.59 -36.75 32.45
C HIS A 607 4.45 -37.25 33.89
N LEU A 608 3.63 -38.27 34.10
CA LEU A 608 3.50 -39.00 35.36
C LEU A 608 4.59 -40.09 35.41
N THR A 609 5.78 -39.73 35.87
CA THR A 609 6.80 -40.71 36.26
C THR A 609 6.65 -41.00 37.76
N LYS A 610 5.92 -42.07 38.09
CA LYS A 610 6.02 -42.72 39.41
C LYS A 610 7.40 -43.37 39.49
N ILE A 611 8.26 -42.89 40.38
CA ILE A 611 9.46 -43.64 40.81
C ILE A 611 9.18 -44.17 42.22
N SER A 612 8.92 -45.47 42.28
CA SER A 612 9.00 -46.25 43.51
C SER A 612 10.47 -46.51 43.81
N GLY A 613 10.88 -46.23 45.05
CA GLY A 613 12.23 -46.49 45.51
C GLY A 613 12.57 -47.98 45.52
N ARG A 614 13.81 -48.28 45.13
CA ARG A 614 14.58 -49.41 45.65
C ARG A 614 16.07 -49.07 45.61
N LYS A 615 16.66 -49.02 46.80
CA LYS A 615 18.11 -49.04 47.04
C LYS A 615 18.68 -50.37 46.57
N LEU A 616 19.89 -50.35 46.00
CA LEU A 616 20.90 -51.39 46.13
C LEU A 616 22.30 -50.74 46.04
N ASP A 617 23.15 -51.18 46.94
CA ASP A 617 24.52 -50.76 47.28
C ASP A 617 25.55 -51.28 46.22
N ALA A 618 26.61 -50.53 45.89
CA ALA A 618 28.01 -50.61 46.37
C ALA A 618 28.98 -51.45 45.50
N ASP A 619 30.28 -51.08 45.59
CA ASP A 619 31.52 -51.60 45.00
C ASP A 619 31.87 -51.14 43.56
N GLY A 620 33.09 -50.74 43.20
CA GLY A 620 34.40 -50.69 43.87
C GLY A 620 35.53 -50.78 42.82
N ASP A 621 36.65 -50.06 43.06
CA ASP A 621 38.02 -50.15 42.49
C ASP A 621 38.25 -49.60 41.05
N ASP A 622 39.12 -48.62 40.74
CA ASP A 622 40.52 -48.18 41.06
C ASP A 622 41.61 -48.65 40.05
N GLU A 623 42.55 -47.73 39.76
CA GLU A 623 43.87 -47.80 39.06
C GLU A 623 43.93 -47.84 37.50
N ASP A 624 44.83 -47.16 36.75
CA ASP A 624 45.73 -46.00 36.94
C ASP A 624 46.40 -45.61 35.58
N CYS A 625 47.06 -44.44 35.54
CA CYS A 625 48.13 -43.93 34.62
C CYS A 625 47.84 -43.04 33.36
N GLU A 626 48.12 -41.72 33.53
CA GLU A 626 49.06 -40.79 32.81
C GLU A 626 49.07 -40.73 31.26
N SER A 627 49.13 -39.60 30.53
CA SER A 627 49.61 -38.21 30.76
C SER A 627 49.21 -37.28 29.57
N ASP A 628 49.15 -35.95 29.85
CA ASP A 628 49.29 -34.75 28.97
C ASP A 628 48.33 -34.57 27.77
N THR A 629 47.61 -33.45 27.53
CA THR A 629 47.96 -32.03 27.63
C THR A 629 46.69 -31.16 27.38
N GLU A 630 46.73 -29.91 27.86
CA GLU A 630 45.92 -28.73 27.46
C GLU A 630 44.58 -28.42 28.17
N SER A 631 44.59 -27.22 28.76
CA SER A 631 43.61 -26.59 29.65
C SER A 631 42.29 -26.24 28.95
N ASN A 632 41.19 -26.75 29.49
CA ASN A 632 39.83 -26.39 29.10
C ASN A 632 39.17 -25.61 30.25
N ASP A 633 39.06 -24.30 30.09
CA ASP A 633 38.43 -23.43 31.08
C ASP A 633 36.91 -23.40 30.87
N LYS A 634 36.19 -23.63 31.96
CA LYS A 634 34.73 -23.68 32.00
C LYS A 634 34.15 -22.28 31.80
N GLN A 635 33.44 -22.07 30.70
CA GLN A 635 32.35 -21.09 30.65
C GLN A 635 31.07 -21.77 30.16
N SER A 636 30.14 -21.91 31.08
CA SER A 636 28.74 -22.20 30.85
C SER A 636 28.12 -21.10 29.99
N GLU A 637 28.06 -21.31 28.68
CA GLU A 637 27.25 -20.49 27.78
C GLU A 637 25.77 -20.76 28.03
N THR A 638 25.13 -19.82 28.72
CA THR A 638 23.68 -19.68 28.71
C THR A 638 23.33 -19.02 27.38
N GLN A 639 22.99 -19.82 26.37
CA GLN A 639 22.45 -19.31 25.11
C GLN A 639 21.11 -18.62 25.40
N VAL A 640 21.15 -17.29 25.51
CA VAL A 640 19.95 -16.46 25.54
C VAL A 640 19.47 -16.35 24.10
N GLU A 641 18.56 -17.24 23.70
CA GLU A 641 17.70 -17.04 22.53
C GLU A 641 16.82 -15.81 22.79
N ASN A 642 17.27 -14.64 22.34
CA ASN A 642 16.47 -13.43 22.27
C ASN A 642 15.38 -13.62 21.20
N VAL A 643 14.26 -14.25 21.56
CA VAL A 643 13.02 -14.20 20.79
C VAL A 643 12.52 -12.75 20.82
N MET A 644 12.63 -12.03 19.69
CA MET A 644 12.16 -10.65 19.57
C MET A 644 10.64 -10.59 19.74
N SER A 645 10.19 -10.22 20.94
CA SER A 645 8.81 -9.82 21.17
C SER A 645 8.52 -8.47 20.48
N ALA A 646 7.29 -8.28 19.97
CA ALA A 646 6.88 -6.99 19.43
C ALA A 646 6.90 -5.93 20.55
N LEU A 647 7.84 -4.99 20.46
CA LEU A 647 7.97 -3.90 21.42
C LEU A 647 7.09 -2.71 20.98
N PRO A 648 6.53 -1.94 21.93
CA PRO A 648 5.96 -0.62 21.63
C PRO A 648 6.99 0.28 20.95
N ALA A 649 6.51 1.29 20.22
CA ALA A 649 7.38 2.33 19.64
C ALA A 649 8.33 2.91 20.70
N GLU A 650 9.56 3.20 20.28
CA GLU A 650 10.52 3.91 21.12
C GLU A 650 10.00 5.32 21.45
N PRO A 651 10.17 5.80 22.71
CA PRO A 651 9.73 7.13 23.10
C PRO A 651 10.30 8.22 22.18
N GLY A 652 9.44 9.07 21.62
CA GLY A 652 9.85 10.11 20.67
C GLY A 652 9.76 9.70 19.20
N THR A 653 9.32 8.48 18.89
CA THR A 653 9.02 8.06 17.51
C THR A 653 7.97 8.99 16.89
N LEU A 654 8.24 9.48 15.68
CA LEU A 654 7.30 10.30 14.93
C LEU A 654 6.31 9.42 14.16
N LYS A 655 5.05 9.83 14.12
CA LYS A 655 4.02 9.28 13.25
C LYS A 655 3.21 10.39 12.60
N THR A 656 2.57 10.08 11.48
CA THR A 656 1.60 10.98 10.84
C THR A 656 0.17 10.62 11.25
N SER A 657 -0.71 11.62 11.30
CA SER A 657 -2.15 11.37 11.42
C SER A 657 -2.65 10.67 10.16
N LEU A 658 -3.59 9.73 10.32
CA LEU A 658 -4.23 9.03 9.22
C LEU A 658 -5.73 9.30 9.25
N LEU A 659 -6.35 9.35 8.08
CA LEU A 659 -7.81 9.37 7.94
C LEU A 659 -8.40 8.07 8.50
N GLU A 660 -9.67 8.11 8.89
CA GLU A 660 -10.40 6.89 9.20
C GLU A 660 -10.64 6.08 7.92
N THR A 661 -10.44 4.77 8.01
CA THR A 661 -10.75 3.89 6.89
C THR A 661 -12.25 3.69 6.76
N PRO A 662 -12.80 3.61 5.53
CA PRO A 662 -14.20 3.28 5.31
C PRO A 662 -14.59 1.95 5.96
N ALA A 663 -15.88 1.78 6.24
CA ALA A 663 -16.38 0.51 6.77
C ALA A 663 -16.22 -0.62 5.74
N ILE A 664 -16.00 -1.85 6.19
CA ILE A 664 -15.79 -3.02 5.31
C ILE A 664 -16.88 -3.17 4.23
N ASN A 665 -18.14 -2.89 4.58
CA ASN A 665 -19.28 -3.01 3.66
C ASN A 665 -19.22 -2.00 2.49
N GLN A 666 -18.49 -0.90 2.64
CA GLN A 666 -18.24 0.09 1.58
C GLN A 666 -16.99 -0.24 0.75
N MET A 667 -16.18 -1.20 1.23
CA MET A 667 -14.92 -1.62 0.63
C MET A 667 -15.00 -3.01 0.00
N THR A 668 -16.14 -3.68 0.06
CA THR A 668 -16.28 -5.03 -0.50
C THR A 668 -17.60 -5.23 -1.23
N GLU A 669 -17.54 -5.93 -2.36
CA GLU A 669 -18.69 -6.45 -3.08
C GLU A 669 -18.85 -7.95 -2.84
N ARG A 670 -20.10 -8.42 -2.73
CA ARG A 670 -20.42 -9.83 -2.51
C ARG A 670 -20.74 -10.49 -3.82
N GLU A 671 -19.94 -11.47 -4.21
CA GLU A 671 -20.19 -12.32 -5.36
C GLU A 671 -20.30 -13.78 -4.96
N THR A 672 -21.17 -14.53 -5.65
CA THR A 672 -21.23 -15.99 -5.52
C THR A 672 -20.06 -16.61 -6.26
N ALA A 673 -19.31 -17.51 -5.61
CA ALA A 673 -18.14 -18.17 -6.24
C ALA A 673 -18.49 -19.02 -7.48
N HIS A 674 -19.78 -19.29 -7.70
CA HIS A 674 -20.32 -19.92 -8.90
C HIS A 674 -21.47 -19.05 -9.40
N PRO A 675 -21.37 -18.41 -10.59
CA PRO A 675 -22.53 -17.77 -11.19
C PRO A 675 -23.59 -18.84 -11.49
N SER A 676 -24.86 -18.52 -11.19
CA SER A 676 -25.99 -19.38 -11.58
C SER A 676 -26.01 -19.50 -13.10
N PHE A 677 -26.37 -20.68 -13.62
CA PHE A 677 -26.40 -20.97 -15.06
C PHE A 677 -27.34 -20.06 -15.89
N ASP A 678 -28.14 -19.19 -15.25
CA ASP A 678 -29.12 -18.32 -15.90
C ASP A 678 -28.55 -16.98 -16.42
N ASP A 679 -27.30 -16.59 -16.09
CA ASP A 679 -26.73 -15.28 -16.50
C ASP A 679 -25.82 -15.33 -17.76
N LEU A 680 -25.84 -16.42 -18.52
CA LEU A 680 -25.12 -16.51 -19.81
C LEU A 680 -26.01 -16.06 -20.97
N GLN A 681 -26.21 -14.75 -21.11
CA GLN A 681 -26.58 -14.18 -22.41
C GLN A 681 -25.30 -13.71 -23.12
N PRO A 682 -24.95 -14.25 -24.30
CA PRO A 682 -23.71 -13.89 -24.97
C PRO A 682 -23.78 -12.42 -25.44
N PRO A 683 -22.68 -11.66 -25.34
CA PRO A 683 -22.63 -10.30 -25.86
C PRO A 683 -22.73 -10.34 -27.39
N ILE A 684 -23.62 -9.52 -27.94
CA ILE A 684 -23.73 -9.25 -29.37
C ILE A 684 -22.46 -8.48 -29.78
N ILE A 685 -21.57 -9.13 -30.52
CA ILE A 685 -20.44 -8.48 -31.18
C ILE A 685 -20.87 -8.19 -32.61
N ASP A 686 -21.01 -6.90 -32.92
CA ASP A 686 -21.21 -6.41 -34.28
C ASP A 686 -19.85 -6.28 -34.98
N GLY A 687 -19.71 -6.92 -36.15
CA GLY A 687 -18.95 -6.36 -37.26
C GLY A 687 -17.46 -6.74 -37.46
N THR A 688 -17.26 -7.60 -38.46
CA THR A 688 -16.20 -7.60 -39.50
C THR A 688 -14.86 -8.30 -39.23
N SER A 689 -14.65 -9.46 -39.88
CA SER A 689 -13.61 -9.69 -40.92
C SER A 689 -13.58 -11.17 -41.35
N ASP A 690 -14.18 -11.40 -42.50
CA ASP A 690 -14.01 -12.47 -43.50
C ASP A 690 -12.69 -13.30 -43.51
N ILE A 691 -12.82 -14.64 -43.64
CA ILE A 691 -12.28 -15.53 -44.72
C ILE A 691 -11.90 -16.97 -44.27
N THR A 692 -12.50 -17.93 -45.01
CA THR A 692 -12.15 -19.34 -45.31
C THR A 692 -12.36 -20.49 -44.30
N GLN A 693 -13.53 -21.13 -44.43
CA GLN A 693 -13.77 -22.52 -44.90
C GLN A 693 -12.63 -23.56 -44.78
N LEU A 694 -12.93 -24.72 -44.18
CA LEU A 694 -13.02 -26.01 -44.91
C LEU A 694 -13.72 -27.12 -44.11
N GLU A 695 -14.73 -27.71 -44.77
CA GLU A 695 -15.13 -29.14 -44.80
C GLU A 695 -15.78 -29.83 -43.57
N GLN A 696 -17.10 -30.11 -43.62
CA GLN A 696 -17.79 -31.27 -44.26
C GLN A 696 -17.68 -32.55 -43.39
N THR A 697 -18.69 -33.34 -43.05
CA THR A 697 -20.05 -33.71 -43.53
C THR A 697 -20.72 -34.47 -42.35
N GLY A 698 -22.01 -34.71 -42.20
CA GLY A 698 -23.22 -34.45 -42.96
C GLY A 698 -24.34 -35.36 -42.42
N ARG A 699 -25.60 -34.89 -42.46
CA ARG A 699 -26.82 -35.59 -42.96
C ARG A 699 -28.12 -35.11 -42.28
N ARG A 700 -28.92 -34.44 -43.14
CA ARG A 700 -30.35 -34.69 -43.43
C ARG A 700 -31.41 -34.41 -42.35
N THR A 701 -31.96 -33.19 -42.43
CA THR A 701 -33.37 -32.78 -42.75
C THR A 701 -34.45 -33.88 -42.95
N PRO A 702 -35.79 -33.60 -42.91
CA PRO A 702 -36.43 -32.28 -43.15
C PRO A 702 -37.75 -31.93 -42.38
N THR A 703 -38.00 -30.60 -42.30
CA THR A 703 -39.25 -29.83 -42.56
C THR A 703 -40.61 -30.17 -41.90
N SER A 704 -41.24 -29.17 -41.26
CA SER A 704 -42.36 -28.35 -41.80
C SER A 704 -42.65 -27.16 -40.83
N GLN A 705 -42.46 -25.92 -41.25
CA GLN A 705 -43.43 -24.96 -41.84
C GLN A 705 -44.44 -24.30 -40.86
N ASN A 706 -44.12 -23.04 -40.55
CA ASN A 706 -44.93 -21.81 -40.66
C ASN A 706 -46.40 -21.79 -40.19
N ARG A 707 -46.72 -20.75 -39.40
CA ARG A 707 -47.69 -19.72 -39.82
C ARG A 707 -47.57 -18.44 -38.98
N ASN A 708 -47.49 -17.31 -39.70
CA ASN A 708 -47.72 -15.96 -39.20
C ASN A 708 -49.19 -15.77 -38.82
N ASP A 709 -49.49 -14.89 -37.86
CA ASP A 709 -50.60 -13.96 -38.04
C ASP A 709 -50.49 -12.68 -37.21
N VAL A 710 -51.09 -11.63 -37.77
CA VAL A 710 -51.03 -10.20 -37.45
C VAL A 710 -52.16 -9.79 -36.49
N SER A 711 -51.95 -8.87 -35.52
CA SER A 711 -52.96 -7.84 -35.13
C SER A 711 -52.59 -6.86 -33.98
N ARG A 712 -52.45 -5.58 -34.35
CA ARG A 712 -53.12 -4.33 -33.86
C ARG A 712 -53.54 -4.08 -32.38
N ARG A 713 -53.18 -2.84 -31.93
CA ARG A 713 -53.87 -1.85 -31.03
C ARG A 713 -53.89 -2.21 -29.52
N SER A 714 -53.71 -1.30 -28.53
CA SER A 714 -54.29 0.05 -28.34
C SER A 714 -53.60 0.82 -27.19
N ASN A 715 -53.69 2.16 -27.21
CA ASN A 715 -53.29 3.15 -26.19
C ASN A 715 -54.20 3.20 -24.94
N THR A 716 -53.68 3.70 -23.80
CA THR A 716 -54.25 4.72 -22.85
C THR A 716 -53.35 4.79 -21.60
N SER A 717 -52.53 5.83 -21.36
CA SER A 717 -52.82 7.17 -20.77
C SER A 717 -53.29 7.15 -19.32
N LEU A 718 -52.53 7.78 -18.41
CA LEU A 718 -53.01 8.73 -17.36
C LEU A 718 -51.82 9.39 -16.63
N ASN A 719 -51.79 10.73 -16.70
CA ASN A 719 -50.91 11.64 -15.96
C ASN A 719 -51.57 12.09 -14.65
N SER A 720 -50.78 12.40 -13.62
CA SER A 720 -51.15 13.37 -12.59
C SER A 720 -49.91 14.14 -12.11
N ILE A 721 -49.96 15.46 -12.25
CA ILE A 721 -48.99 16.47 -11.82
C ILE A 721 -49.39 16.96 -10.42
N GLU A 722 -48.43 17.20 -9.51
CA GLU A 722 -48.50 18.37 -8.61
C GLU A 722 -47.18 18.68 -7.86
N SER A 723 -46.67 19.88 -8.15
CA SER A 723 -46.13 20.91 -7.23
C SER A 723 -44.70 20.87 -6.64
N ASN A 724 -44.04 22.01 -6.85
CA ASN A 724 -42.70 22.45 -6.44
C ASN A 724 -42.54 22.71 -4.93
N ALA A 725 -41.36 22.39 -4.39
CA ALA A 725 -40.74 23.15 -3.29
C ALA A 725 -39.20 23.00 -3.33
N ILE A 726 -38.50 24.14 -3.45
CA ILE A 726 -37.04 24.28 -3.43
C ILE A 726 -36.56 24.39 -1.97
N PRO A 727 -35.42 23.78 -1.61
CA PRO A 727 -34.54 24.42 -0.65
C PRO A 727 -33.06 24.49 -1.10
N LYS A 728 -32.56 25.70 -0.90
CA LYS A 728 -31.20 26.27 -0.94
C LYS A 728 -30.00 25.34 -0.69
N GLU A 729 -28.96 25.61 -1.47
CA GLU A 729 -27.58 25.15 -1.32
C GLU A 729 -27.05 25.27 0.12
N ASN A 730 -26.42 24.20 0.61
CA ASN A 730 -25.55 24.22 1.77
C ASN A 730 -24.12 23.89 1.34
N GLN A 731 -23.26 24.90 1.36
CA GLN A 731 -21.81 24.77 1.31
C GLN A 731 -21.33 24.01 2.55
N THR A 732 -20.90 22.76 2.40
CA THR A 732 -20.25 21.99 3.47
C THR A 732 -18.75 22.32 3.51
N ARG A 733 -18.38 23.33 4.30
CA ARG A 733 -17.02 23.45 4.83
C ARG A 733 -16.73 22.25 5.73
N LEU A 734 -15.83 21.36 5.32
CA LEU A 734 -15.31 20.29 6.17
C LEU A 734 -14.37 20.88 7.23
N SER A 735 -14.88 21.11 8.45
CA SER A 735 -14.07 21.47 9.60
C SER A 735 -13.43 20.22 10.22
N VAL A 736 -12.10 20.18 10.24
CA VAL A 736 -11.29 19.15 10.93
C VAL A 736 -11.51 19.28 12.44
N ALA A 737 -12.08 18.25 13.07
CA ALA A 737 -12.25 18.21 14.52
C ALA A 737 -10.95 17.72 15.18
N THR A 738 -10.20 18.66 15.76
CA THR A 738 -9.07 18.42 16.67
C THR A 738 -9.57 17.91 18.02
N ARG A 739 -9.11 16.74 18.48
CA ARG A 739 -9.21 16.35 19.90
C ARG A 739 -7.95 15.64 20.40
N GLY A 740 -7.03 16.45 20.94
CA GLY A 740 -6.02 16.03 21.91
C GLY A 740 -6.49 16.29 23.35
N SER A 741 -6.31 15.29 24.22
CA SER A 741 -6.27 15.29 25.70
C SER A 741 -6.92 16.46 26.48
N ILE A 742 -8.02 16.19 27.23
CA ILE A 742 -8.38 16.83 28.52
C ILE A 742 -9.32 15.90 29.30
N ARG A 743 -9.10 15.82 30.63
CA ARG A 743 -10.01 15.20 31.63
C ARG A 743 -11.45 15.71 31.44
N MET A 744 -12.41 14.80 31.21
CA MET A 744 -13.83 15.15 31.12
C MET A 744 -14.53 15.05 32.47
N VAL A 745 -14.98 16.21 32.96
CA VAL A 745 -16.24 16.33 33.71
C VAL A 745 -17.38 16.17 32.68
N PRO A 746 -18.43 15.38 32.92
CA PRO A 746 -19.39 15.06 31.89
C PRO A 746 -20.41 16.21 31.71
N SER A 747 -20.46 16.81 30.51
CA SER A 747 -21.62 17.58 30.04
C SER A 747 -22.50 16.70 29.14
N ALA A 748 -23.78 16.61 29.46
CA ALA A 748 -24.77 15.80 28.78
C ALA A 748 -25.23 16.44 27.46
N SER A 749 -24.92 15.82 26.31
CA SER A 749 -25.77 15.77 25.09
C SER A 749 -25.02 15.11 23.92
N THR A 750 -24.71 13.82 24.06
CA THR A 750 -24.48 12.91 22.92
C THR A 750 -25.22 11.65 23.32
N GLU A 751 -26.31 11.32 22.65
CA GLU A 751 -27.07 10.10 22.92
C GLU A 751 -26.11 8.91 22.81
N HIS A 752 -25.74 8.34 23.96
CA HIS A 752 -24.90 7.15 23.99
C HIS A 752 -25.79 5.99 23.57
N TRP A 753 -25.43 5.32 22.47
CA TRP A 753 -26.13 4.12 22.03
C TRP A 753 -26.18 3.09 23.16
N THR A 754 -27.35 2.53 23.41
CA THR A 754 -27.56 1.45 24.37
C THR A 754 -28.28 0.28 23.69
N PRO A 755 -27.88 -0.98 23.95
CA PRO A 755 -28.51 -2.13 23.35
C PRO A 755 -29.97 -2.29 23.80
N THR A 756 -30.89 -2.37 22.85
CA THR A 756 -32.33 -2.61 23.08
C THR A 756 -32.68 -4.08 22.83
N PRO A 757 -33.72 -4.64 23.49
CA PRO A 757 -34.27 -5.98 23.20
C PRO A 757 -34.54 -6.21 21.70
N GLU A 758 -35.15 -5.22 21.04
CA GLU A 758 -35.52 -5.27 19.63
C GLU A 758 -34.28 -5.41 18.74
N TRP A 759 -33.24 -4.63 19.04
CA TRP A 759 -31.93 -4.74 18.37
C TRP A 759 -31.32 -6.14 18.52
N ILE A 760 -31.28 -6.73 19.72
CA ILE A 760 -30.74 -8.09 19.92
C ILE A 760 -31.54 -9.12 19.11
N VAL A 761 -32.87 -9.05 19.18
CA VAL A 761 -33.76 -9.94 18.45
C VAL A 761 -33.57 -9.82 16.95
N SER A 762 -33.27 -8.61 16.43
CA SER A 762 -33.11 -8.34 14.99
C SER A 762 -31.98 -9.13 14.31
N TRP A 763 -30.95 -9.53 15.06
CA TRP A 763 -29.80 -10.27 14.54
C TRP A 763 -29.62 -11.65 15.18
N ARG A 764 -30.05 -11.87 16.43
CA ARG A 764 -29.88 -13.17 17.12
C ARG A 764 -30.51 -14.33 16.35
N SER A 765 -31.71 -14.13 15.81
CA SER A 765 -32.43 -15.16 15.02
C SER A 765 -31.75 -15.47 13.68
N LYS A 766 -30.86 -14.59 13.21
CA LYS A 766 -30.14 -14.72 11.93
C LYS A 766 -28.77 -15.39 12.09
N LEU A 767 -28.31 -15.67 13.31
CA LEU A 767 -27.03 -16.33 13.54
C LEU A 767 -26.99 -17.70 12.83
N PRO A 768 -25.98 -18.00 12.01
CA PRO A 768 -25.94 -19.22 11.21
C PRO A 768 -25.46 -20.41 12.05
N LEU A 769 -26.21 -20.79 13.08
CA LEU A 769 -25.86 -21.85 14.03
C LEU A 769 -26.31 -23.25 13.57
N GLN A 770 -27.21 -23.34 12.58
CA GLN A 770 -27.89 -24.59 12.22
C GLN A 770 -26.93 -25.74 11.88
N THR A 771 -25.93 -25.50 11.03
CA THR A 771 -24.94 -26.51 10.61
C THR A 771 -24.12 -27.01 11.80
N ILE A 772 -23.59 -26.11 12.63
CA ILE A 772 -22.77 -26.46 13.80
C ILE A 772 -23.61 -27.23 14.83
N MET A 773 -24.83 -26.78 15.09
CA MET A 773 -25.74 -27.44 16.04
C MET A 773 -26.12 -28.84 15.55
N ARG A 774 -26.35 -29.02 14.25
CA ARG A 774 -26.61 -30.33 13.66
C ARG A 774 -25.40 -31.26 13.77
N LEU A 775 -24.20 -30.75 13.50
CA LEU A 775 -22.95 -31.49 13.70
C LEU A 775 -22.81 -31.96 15.17
N LEU A 776 -23.04 -31.07 16.13
CA LEU A 776 -22.96 -31.39 17.55
C LEU A 776 -23.99 -32.46 17.97
N GLN A 777 -25.23 -32.36 17.49
CA GLN A 777 -26.28 -33.35 17.78
C GLN A 777 -25.93 -34.76 17.31
N VAL A 778 -25.21 -34.88 16.18
CA VAL A 778 -24.82 -36.17 15.61
C VAL A 778 -23.54 -36.71 16.25
N LEU A 779 -22.49 -35.89 16.32
CA LEU A 779 -21.16 -36.36 16.71
C LEU A 779 -20.95 -36.45 18.22
N VAL A 780 -21.57 -35.57 19.02
CA VAL A 780 -21.36 -35.59 20.48
C VAL A 780 -21.78 -36.94 21.09
N PRO A 781 -22.99 -37.48 20.83
CA PRO A 781 -23.38 -38.78 21.38
C PRO A 781 -22.51 -39.93 20.89
N GLN A 782 -22.02 -39.88 19.65
CA GLN A 782 -21.13 -40.91 19.08
C GLN A 782 -19.76 -40.90 19.75
N VAL A 783 -19.19 -39.71 19.97
CA VAL A 783 -17.90 -39.54 20.67
C VAL A 783 -18.04 -39.92 22.14
N GLU A 784 -19.13 -39.54 22.82
CA GLU A 784 -19.35 -39.94 24.22
C GLU A 784 -19.52 -41.45 24.34
N LYS A 785 -20.28 -42.09 23.43
CA LYS A 785 -20.45 -43.54 23.39
C LYS A 785 -19.12 -44.27 23.19
N ILE A 786 -18.31 -43.87 22.20
CA ILE A 786 -17.03 -44.55 21.95
C ILE A 786 -16.05 -44.36 23.12
N CYS A 787 -16.05 -43.20 23.77
CA CYS A 787 -15.27 -42.96 24.98
C CYS A 787 -15.68 -43.90 26.13
N ILE A 788 -16.98 -44.15 26.31
CA ILE A 788 -17.50 -45.07 27.33
C ILE A 788 -17.21 -46.52 26.95
N ASP A 789 -17.58 -46.95 25.73
CA ASP A 789 -17.52 -48.35 25.28
C ASP A 789 -16.08 -48.88 25.21
N LYS A 790 -15.12 -48.03 24.83
CA LYS A 790 -13.71 -48.40 24.68
C LYS A 790 -12.80 -47.88 25.80
N GLY A 791 -13.36 -47.18 26.80
CA GLY A 791 -12.57 -46.56 27.88
C GLY A 791 -11.55 -45.53 27.37
N LEU A 792 -11.81 -44.89 26.23
CA LEU A 792 -10.85 -44.00 25.56
C LEU A 792 -10.74 -42.69 26.34
N THR A 793 -9.52 -42.37 26.75
CA THR A 793 -9.17 -41.06 27.34
C THR A 793 -8.17 -40.28 26.50
N ASP A 794 -7.61 -40.89 25.44
CA ASP A 794 -6.63 -40.27 24.57
C ASP A 794 -7.27 -39.45 23.45
N GLU A 795 -6.78 -38.21 23.29
CA GLU A 795 -7.17 -37.27 22.24
C GLU A 795 -6.86 -37.83 20.84
N SER A 796 -5.77 -38.58 20.71
CA SER A 796 -5.33 -39.13 19.41
C SER A 796 -6.33 -40.13 18.82
N GLU A 797 -6.99 -40.92 19.66
CA GLU A 797 -7.95 -41.94 19.24
C GLU A 797 -9.30 -41.33 18.85
N ILE A 798 -9.72 -40.25 19.53
CA ILE A 798 -10.90 -39.49 19.16
C ILE A 798 -10.69 -38.80 17.80
N LEU A 799 -9.51 -38.22 17.57
CA LEU A 799 -9.17 -37.61 16.28
C LEU A 799 -9.17 -38.65 15.15
N LYS A 800 -8.61 -39.84 15.38
CA LYS A 800 -8.69 -40.96 14.42
C LYS A 800 -10.13 -41.35 14.11
N PHE A 801 -11.01 -41.42 15.11
CA PHE A 801 -12.42 -41.69 14.88
C PHE A 801 -13.07 -40.62 13.99
N LEU A 802 -12.83 -39.34 14.28
CA LEU A 802 -13.38 -38.22 13.51
C LEU A 802 -12.87 -38.19 12.07
N GLN A 803 -11.62 -38.59 11.82
CA GLN A 803 -11.03 -38.67 10.47
C GLN A 803 -11.70 -39.72 9.57
N HIS A 804 -12.25 -40.79 10.16
CA HIS A 804 -12.95 -41.85 9.41
C HIS A 804 -14.48 -41.65 9.39
N GLY A 805 -15.00 -40.64 10.11
CA GLY A 805 -16.41 -40.30 10.13
C GLY A 805 -16.86 -39.60 8.86
N THR A 806 -18.13 -39.73 8.50
CA THR A 806 -18.75 -38.97 7.40
C THR A 806 -20.02 -38.27 7.89
N LEU A 807 -20.24 -37.05 7.40
CA LEU A 807 -21.45 -36.25 7.66
C LEU A 807 -22.34 -36.10 6.41
N VAL A 808 -22.05 -36.84 5.35
CA VAL A 808 -22.83 -36.81 4.11
C VAL A 808 -24.28 -37.19 4.38
N GLY A 809 -25.21 -36.34 3.94
CA GLY A 809 -26.66 -36.52 4.15
C GLY A 809 -27.18 -36.19 5.55
N LEU A 810 -26.30 -35.81 6.50
CA LEU A 810 -26.69 -35.48 7.88
C LEU A 810 -26.74 -33.98 8.15
N LEU A 811 -25.97 -33.19 7.40
CA LEU A 811 -25.92 -31.73 7.48
C LEU A 811 -26.99 -31.08 6.59
N PRO A 812 -27.39 -29.83 6.89
CA PRO A 812 -28.21 -29.03 5.99
C PRO A 812 -27.56 -28.85 4.62
N VAL A 813 -28.36 -28.49 3.62
CA VAL A 813 -27.86 -28.13 2.28
C VAL A 813 -26.77 -27.05 2.40
N PRO A 814 -25.61 -27.23 1.75
CA PRO A 814 -24.55 -26.23 1.77
C PRO A 814 -25.04 -24.87 1.25
N HIS A 815 -24.70 -23.81 1.97
CA HIS A 815 -25.04 -22.46 1.52
C HIS A 815 -24.09 -22.03 0.40
N PRO A 816 -24.48 -21.21 -0.58
CA PRO A 816 -23.55 -20.73 -1.60
C PRO A 816 -22.30 -20.08 -0.99
N ILE A 817 -21.14 -20.32 -1.61
CA ILE A 817 -19.89 -19.65 -1.21
C ILE A 817 -19.98 -18.19 -1.63
N LEU A 818 -19.93 -17.29 -0.64
CA LEU A 818 -19.91 -15.85 -0.85
C LEU A 818 -18.47 -15.34 -0.71
N ILE A 819 -17.94 -14.76 -1.79
CA ILE A 819 -16.63 -14.11 -1.79
C ILE A 819 -16.82 -12.61 -1.69
N ARG A 820 -16.10 -11.99 -0.76
CA ARG A 820 -16.09 -10.54 -0.55
C ARG A 820 -14.84 -9.96 -1.19
N ARG A 821 -14.98 -9.41 -2.40
CA ARG A 821 -13.87 -8.83 -3.17
C ARG A 821 -13.66 -7.38 -2.77
N TYR A 822 -12.40 -6.96 -2.65
CA TYR A 822 -12.06 -5.56 -2.40
C TYR A 822 -12.58 -4.68 -3.54
N GLN A 823 -13.19 -3.56 -3.19
CA GLN A 823 -13.61 -2.51 -4.11
C GLN A 823 -13.01 -1.18 -3.68
N ALA A 824 -12.37 -0.50 -4.63
CA ALA A 824 -11.83 0.83 -4.41
C ALA A 824 -12.97 1.85 -4.25
N ASN A 825 -12.79 2.77 -3.32
CA ASN A 825 -13.73 3.88 -3.09
C ASN A 825 -12.98 5.16 -2.69
N PHE A 826 -13.66 6.29 -2.74
CA PHE A 826 -13.07 7.60 -2.43
C PHE A 826 -12.38 7.66 -1.06
N GLY A 827 -12.99 7.05 -0.04
CA GLY A 827 -12.42 7.04 1.31
C GLY A 827 -11.12 6.23 1.38
N THR A 828 -11.04 5.09 0.71
CA THR A 828 -9.79 4.31 0.59
C THR A 828 -8.73 5.06 -0.19
N THR A 829 -9.10 5.74 -1.28
CA THR A 829 -8.17 6.56 -2.07
C THR A 829 -7.60 7.72 -1.26
N ALA A 830 -8.45 8.46 -0.54
CA ALA A 830 -8.01 9.54 0.34
C ALA A 830 -7.10 9.04 1.47
N TRP A 831 -7.42 7.86 2.03
CA TRP A 831 -6.59 7.20 3.03
C TRP A 831 -5.22 6.83 2.46
N PHE A 832 -5.16 6.19 1.28
CA PHE A 832 -3.91 5.85 0.60
C PHE A 832 -3.06 7.08 0.31
N ARG A 833 -3.65 8.16 -0.22
CA ARG A 833 -2.96 9.43 -0.47
C ARG A 833 -2.31 9.98 0.80
N THR A 834 -3.06 10.00 1.91
CA THR A 834 -2.54 10.49 3.21
C THR A 834 -1.43 9.59 3.74
N TYR A 835 -1.60 8.27 3.62
CA TYR A 835 -0.62 7.29 4.08
C TYR A 835 0.68 7.33 3.26
N ILE A 836 0.59 7.38 1.93
CA ILE A 836 1.73 7.44 1.01
C ILE A 836 2.60 8.66 1.33
N TRP A 837 2.02 9.86 1.35
CA TRP A 837 2.77 11.06 1.66
C TRP A 837 3.28 11.08 3.11
N GLY A 838 2.56 10.47 4.05
CA GLY A 838 3.02 10.31 5.42
C GLY A 838 4.27 9.43 5.54
N VAL A 839 4.29 8.29 4.84
CA VAL A 839 5.46 7.41 4.77
C VAL A 839 6.65 8.12 4.12
N ILE A 840 6.43 8.76 2.96
CA ILE A 840 7.47 9.49 2.22
C ILE A 840 8.07 10.60 3.09
N TYR A 841 7.23 11.37 3.78
CA TYR A 841 7.67 12.45 4.67
C TYR A 841 8.57 11.93 5.80
N LEU A 842 8.14 10.87 6.50
CA LEU A 842 8.90 10.30 7.62
C LEU A 842 10.21 9.62 7.18
N ARG A 843 10.30 9.18 5.92
CA ARG A 843 11.50 8.51 5.37
C ARG A 843 12.56 9.49 4.85
N ASN A 844 12.15 10.69 4.45
CA ASN A 844 13.08 11.73 4.00
C ASN A 844 13.71 12.44 5.21
N VAL A 845 14.79 11.88 5.78
CA VAL A 845 15.46 12.43 6.98
C VAL A 845 16.84 13.05 6.68
N GLY A 846 17.51 12.69 5.57
CA GLY A 846 18.88 13.13 5.28
C GLY A 846 19.08 13.89 3.96
N PRO A 847 19.16 15.24 3.99
CA PRO A 847 18.35 16.14 4.81
C PRO A 847 16.86 16.04 4.43
N CYS A 848 15.97 16.35 5.37
CA CYS A 848 14.53 16.27 5.15
C CYS A 848 14.03 17.35 4.16
N ILE A 849 13.50 16.92 3.01
CA ILE A 849 12.98 17.81 1.94
C ILE A 849 12.00 18.86 2.50
N TRP A 850 11.18 18.47 3.46
CA TRP A 850 10.10 19.29 4.01
C TRP A 850 10.40 19.79 5.43
N HIS A 851 11.69 19.90 5.79
CA HIS A 851 12.10 20.40 7.09
C HIS A 851 11.56 21.82 7.34
N ASP A 852 10.87 22.00 8.47
CA ASP A 852 10.19 23.23 8.91
C ASP A 852 9.07 23.74 8.00
N SER A 853 8.59 22.98 7.01
CA SER A 853 7.44 23.40 6.19
C SER A 853 6.10 23.10 6.85
N GLN A 854 5.06 23.86 6.49
CA GLN A 854 3.71 23.75 7.06
C GLN A 854 2.82 22.78 6.26
N VAL A 855 3.06 21.48 6.43
CA VAL A 855 2.23 20.42 5.86
C VAL A 855 0.81 20.47 6.43
N LYS A 856 -0.21 20.29 5.58
CA LYS A 856 -1.64 20.31 5.97
C LYS A 856 -2.36 18.98 5.76
N LEU A 857 -1.82 18.10 4.92
CA LEU A 857 -2.43 16.80 4.61
C LEU A 857 -2.50 15.87 5.83
N PHE A 858 -1.53 15.97 6.74
CA PHE A 858 -1.49 15.23 7.99
C PHE A 858 -0.73 16.01 9.07
N GLU A 859 -1.02 15.68 10.33
CA GLU A 859 -0.30 16.17 11.50
C GLU A 859 0.84 15.22 11.86
N ILE A 860 1.96 15.78 12.33
CA ILE A 860 3.10 15.01 12.84
C ILE A 860 2.95 14.91 14.36
N GLN A 861 2.88 13.68 14.87
CA GLN A 861 2.68 13.39 16.29
C GLN A 861 3.90 12.65 16.83
N ARG A 862 4.35 13.01 18.04
CA ARG A 862 5.33 12.22 18.81
C ARG A 862 4.59 11.17 19.63
N VAL A 863 5.05 9.92 19.56
CA VAL A 863 4.52 8.77 20.30
C VAL A 863 5.21 8.61 21.64
#